data_AF-A0A0L0S9T9-F1
#
_entry.id   AF-A0A0L0S9T9-F1
#
_cell.length_a   1.000
_cell.length_b   1.000
_cell.length_c   1.000
_cell.angle_alpha   90.00
_cell.angle_beta   90.00
_cell.angle_gamma   90.00
#
_symmetry.space_group_name_H-M   'P 1'
#
loop_
_entity.id
_entity.type
_entity.pdbx_description
1 polymer ?
#
loop_
_entity_poly.entity_id
_entity_poly.type
_entity_poly.pdbx_seq_one_letter_code
_entity_poly.pdbx_strand_id
1 'polypeptide(L)'
;MAGDPTVSLQLTRQNDRLKEALITLKESRDALEEDTTHRIKVLEKEVAQAADVKEQFRLTRERLSVAEETIEELRAALEDAAGAEDMVEELTEKNLQLNEKMDEMQRYLDDLEALKELNEELEENHILTERELSAELETREQEVQKLVAAVTKNEEALADYERTIQQFRELVKSLTRELEEMREKAGAEASPGADGIQQQSQEMLALNLKLQSHAMKVQAKTIDLELETLEANQAKEHVALLQAYLPDSFFVSEQDPIQSLLMIRRLEFKAHVLIKQTASATDALTNGPTTTNNRESLPGAGESLPKMELQHAFEWLRGSCRALAAHMETCTPEQFLAMGKIHQDLSGAEKRLDAFLDVLKQEGELRPSAVLPDLGRVNHQLDYLLTSSTQAGGANALPTCTPYVLRQAQLVSLQGIDNLMTRAGVTVTTMVAVPVFDGLIDPLTTNMNSTRAAVRKLARMLRENQGGPVASDSLMGLLGNAQLAVAYLKDLREHLTTANAEHDELDLPTVVANATLKHFDRTESLPLSQLVDLIKRTSTDAALLESATAQRALAAGDSVRNEPSVMPPWALRSDQLKRERPANVEMEKRVADLTDRLTAAVTQLRVKEEEVRELVVKCQLLESRQYQRETLALQQHTAQQVDELQRTIDTQRSELVNLNRA
;
A
#
# COMPACT_ATOMS: atom_id res chain seq x y z
N MET A 1 72.41 166.77 -47.24
CA MET A 1 73.50 166.08 -47.97
C MET A 1 73.22 164.59 -47.85
N ALA A 2 72.45 163.99 -48.75
CA ALA A 2 72.87 163.43 -50.04
C ALA A 2 73.73 162.14 -49.89
N GLY A 3 73.07 160.97 -50.08
CA GLY A 3 73.65 159.67 -50.46
C GLY A 3 74.14 158.73 -49.33
N ASP A 4 73.48 157.58 -49.12
CA ASP A 4 73.91 156.34 -49.80
C ASP A 4 72.83 155.21 -49.74
N PRO A 5 72.15 154.85 -50.86
CA PRO A 5 71.15 153.78 -50.95
C PRO A 5 71.74 152.35 -50.89
N THR A 6 73.04 152.21 -50.70
CA THR A 6 73.80 150.96 -50.64
C THR A 6 73.64 150.24 -49.29
N VAL A 7 73.54 150.97 -48.18
CA VAL A 7 73.44 150.40 -46.83
C VAL A 7 72.07 149.80 -46.53
N SER A 8 70.98 150.45 -46.97
CA SER A 8 69.63 149.88 -46.79
C SER A 8 69.44 148.63 -47.67
N LEU A 9 70.05 148.58 -48.85
CA LEU A 9 70.00 147.43 -49.74
C LEU A 9 70.81 146.23 -49.21
N GLN A 10 71.91 146.48 -48.49
CA GLN A 10 72.68 145.43 -47.81
C GLN A 10 71.90 144.85 -46.61
N LEU A 11 71.22 145.69 -45.83
CA LEU A 11 70.40 145.28 -44.70
C LEU A 11 69.13 144.51 -45.10
N THR A 12 68.49 144.88 -46.23
CA THR A 12 67.37 144.10 -46.78
C THR A 12 67.85 142.74 -47.29
N ARG A 13 68.96 142.69 -48.04
CA ARG A 13 69.56 141.41 -48.49
C ARG A 13 70.01 140.51 -47.34
N GLN A 14 70.53 141.06 -46.24
CA GLN A 14 70.86 140.27 -45.05
C GLN A 14 69.61 139.77 -44.32
N ASN A 15 68.56 140.59 -44.22
CA ASN A 15 67.29 140.15 -43.65
C ASN A 15 66.61 139.09 -44.49
N ASP A 16 66.65 139.20 -45.83
CA ASP A 16 66.06 138.22 -46.73
C ASP A 16 66.84 136.90 -46.67
N ARG A 17 68.17 136.94 -46.60
CA ARG A 17 68.99 135.74 -46.33
C ARG A 17 68.71 135.09 -44.98
N LEU A 18 68.49 135.88 -43.93
CA LEU A 18 68.14 135.35 -42.61
C LEU A 18 66.74 134.76 -42.59
N LYS A 19 65.79 135.35 -43.31
CA LYS A 19 64.44 134.78 -43.49
C LYS A 19 64.47 133.50 -44.30
N GLU A 20 65.23 133.43 -45.40
CA GLU A 20 65.44 132.20 -46.17
C GLU A 20 66.14 131.12 -45.33
N ALA A 21 67.14 131.49 -44.52
CA ALA A 21 67.77 130.56 -43.58
C ALA A 21 66.79 130.08 -42.49
N LEU A 22 65.91 130.95 -41.99
CA LEU A 22 64.87 130.57 -41.03
C LEU A 22 63.79 129.69 -41.65
N ILE A 23 63.42 129.93 -42.91
CA ILE A 23 62.46 129.11 -43.66
C ILE A 23 63.07 127.74 -43.93
N THR A 24 64.32 127.66 -44.42
CA THR A 24 64.99 126.37 -44.67
C THR A 24 65.25 125.60 -43.37
N LEU A 25 65.58 126.29 -42.26
CA LEU A 25 65.72 125.65 -40.96
C LEU A 25 64.36 125.16 -40.44
N LYS A 26 63.29 125.94 -40.63
CA LYS A 26 61.93 125.52 -40.29
C LYS A 26 61.48 124.34 -41.14
N GLU A 27 61.69 124.36 -42.45
CA GLU A 27 61.39 123.24 -43.35
C GLU A 27 62.20 121.99 -42.97
N SER A 28 63.47 122.14 -42.60
CA SER A 28 64.30 121.01 -42.12
C SER A 28 63.81 120.46 -40.78
N ARG A 29 63.31 121.34 -39.89
CA ARG A 29 62.74 120.96 -38.60
C ARG A 29 61.39 120.26 -38.79
N ASP A 30 60.51 120.83 -39.60
CA ASP A 30 59.17 120.29 -39.87
C ASP A 30 59.31 118.92 -40.58
N ALA A 31 60.27 118.76 -41.50
CA ALA A 31 60.59 117.48 -42.11
C ALA A 31 61.14 116.45 -41.10
N LEU A 32 61.99 116.87 -40.15
CA LEU A 32 62.49 115.99 -39.10
C LEU A 32 61.39 115.62 -38.08
N GLU A 33 60.49 116.55 -37.74
CA GLU A 33 59.32 116.29 -36.91
C GLU A 33 58.35 115.33 -37.61
N GLU A 34 58.13 115.48 -38.93
CA GLU A 34 57.32 114.55 -39.71
C GLU A 34 57.96 113.15 -39.79
N ASP A 35 59.27 113.06 -40.02
CA ASP A 35 59.97 111.76 -40.09
C ASP A 35 60.02 111.06 -38.74
N THR A 36 60.27 111.80 -37.65
CA THR A 36 60.24 111.23 -36.28
C THR A 36 58.84 110.83 -35.86
N THR A 37 57.80 111.61 -36.17
CA THR A 37 56.41 111.22 -35.90
C THR A 37 55.96 110.04 -36.75
N HIS A 38 56.39 109.95 -38.01
CA HIS A 38 56.16 108.78 -38.85
C HIS A 38 56.86 107.54 -38.26
N ARG A 39 58.12 107.66 -37.85
CA ARG A 39 58.87 106.57 -37.22
C ARG A 39 58.23 106.10 -35.91
N ILE A 40 57.75 107.02 -35.07
CA ILE A 40 57.01 106.70 -33.85
C ILE A 40 55.75 105.90 -34.19
N LYS A 41 54.95 106.33 -35.17
CA LYS A 41 53.74 105.60 -35.59
C LYS A 41 54.05 104.19 -36.11
N VAL A 42 55.13 104.03 -36.87
CA VAL A 42 55.58 102.70 -37.33
C VAL A 42 55.99 101.83 -36.15
N LEU A 43 56.78 102.36 -35.21
CA LEU A 43 57.19 101.64 -34.01
C LEU A 43 55.99 101.30 -33.09
N GLU A 44 55.03 102.20 -32.92
CA GLU A 44 53.79 101.92 -32.16
C GLU A 44 52.97 100.79 -32.81
N LYS A 45 52.89 100.77 -34.15
CA LYS A 45 52.24 99.69 -34.89
C LYS A 45 52.99 98.37 -34.76
N GLU A 46 54.32 98.38 -34.86
CA GLU A 46 55.16 97.20 -34.64
C GLU A 46 55.04 96.67 -33.20
N VAL A 47 54.97 97.55 -32.19
CA VAL A 47 54.75 97.18 -30.78
C VAL A 47 53.36 96.55 -30.59
N ALA A 48 52.32 97.12 -31.21
CA ALA A 48 50.98 96.54 -31.16
C ALA A 48 50.91 95.16 -31.84
N GLN A 49 51.57 94.99 -32.99
CA GLN A 49 51.68 93.70 -33.68
C GLN A 49 52.48 92.68 -32.86
N ALA A 50 53.58 93.10 -32.23
CA ALA A 50 54.36 92.25 -31.34
C ALA A 50 53.55 91.81 -30.12
N ALA A 51 52.67 92.67 -29.59
CA ALA A 51 51.77 92.33 -28.50
C ALA A 51 50.71 91.29 -28.92
N ASP A 52 50.09 91.45 -30.10
CA ASP A 52 49.12 90.49 -30.64
C ASP A 52 49.76 89.11 -30.91
N VAL A 53 50.95 89.10 -31.53
CA VAL A 53 51.70 87.85 -31.76
C VAL A 53 52.08 87.18 -30.44
N LYS A 54 52.44 87.95 -29.40
CA LYS A 54 52.75 87.40 -28.08
C LYS A 54 51.52 86.79 -27.41
N GLU A 55 50.35 87.40 -27.57
CA GLU A 55 49.11 86.86 -27.04
C GLU A 55 48.66 85.59 -27.78
N GLN A 56 48.76 85.59 -29.11
CA GLN A 56 48.50 84.38 -29.90
C GLN A 56 49.47 83.25 -29.54
N PHE A 57 50.76 83.56 -29.33
CA PHE A 57 51.75 82.59 -28.86
C PHE A 57 51.44 82.05 -27.48
N ARG A 58 50.91 82.89 -26.56
CA ARG A 58 50.45 82.44 -25.25
C ARG A 58 49.28 81.46 -25.39
N LEU A 59 48.27 81.80 -26.19
CA LEU A 59 47.09 80.97 -26.41
C LEU A 59 47.43 79.64 -27.11
N THR A 60 48.31 79.64 -28.11
CA THR A 60 48.75 78.41 -28.76
C THR A 60 49.58 77.55 -27.82
N ARG A 61 50.42 78.14 -26.97
CA ARG A 61 51.16 77.43 -25.94
C ARG A 61 50.25 76.79 -24.89
N GLU A 62 49.20 77.49 -24.46
CA GLU A 62 48.20 76.93 -23.53
C GLU A 62 47.42 75.78 -24.16
N ARG A 63 46.98 75.93 -25.42
CA ARG A 63 46.33 74.84 -26.16
C ARG A 63 47.26 73.65 -26.38
N LEU A 64 48.55 73.89 -26.63
CA LEU A 64 49.55 72.85 -26.76
C LEU A 64 49.71 72.10 -25.43
N SER A 65 49.81 72.81 -24.30
CA SER A 65 49.90 72.21 -22.96
C SER A 65 48.70 71.31 -22.65
N VAL A 66 47.48 71.79 -22.91
CA VAL A 66 46.26 71.00 -22.69
C VAL A 66 46.21 69.78 -23.62
N ALA A 67 46.62 69.94 -24.87
CA ALA A 67 46.69 68.81 -25.81
C ALA A 67 47.75 67.78 -25.36
N GLU A 68 48.91 68.22 -24.89
CA GLU A 68 49.96 67.36 -24.33
C GLU A 68 49.45 66.59 -23.10
N GLU A 69 48.79 67.26 -22.15
CA GLU A 69 48.14 66.62 -21.00
C GLU A 69 47.11 65.58 -21.43
N THR A 70 46.23 65.90 -22.40
CA THR A 70 45.24 64.93 -22.88
C THR A 70 45.87 63.73 -23.61
N ILE A 71 47.01 63.93 -24.28
CA ILE A 71 47.76 62.84 -24.90
C ILE A 71 48.38 61.94 -23.84
N GLU A 72 48.89 62.50 -22.75
CA GLU A 72 49.39 61.73 -21.62
C GLU A 72 48.28 60.93 -20.93
N GLU A 73 47.12 61.53 -20.69
CA GLU A 73 45.95 60.85 -20.13
C GLU A 73 45.46 59.70 -21.04
N LEU A 74 45.35 59.94 -22.35
CA LEU A 74 44.95 58.91 -23.31
C LEU A 74 45.98 57.79 -23.43
N ARG A 75 47.28 58.10 -23.28
CA ARG A 75 48.34 57.08 -23.25
C ARG A 75 48.23 56.21 -22.00
N ALA A 76 48.01 56.81 -20.83
CA ALA A 76 47.80 56.06 -19.59
C ALA A 76 46.56 55.16 -19.69
N ALA A 77 45.44 55.67 -20.22
CA ALA A 77 44.23 54.88 -20.43
C ALA A 77 44.43 53.73 -21.45
N LEU A 78 45.28 53.95 -22.48
CA LEU A 78 45.64 52.90 -23.43
C LEU A 78 46.53 51.83 -22.79
N GLU A 79 47.48 52.21 -21.94
CA GLU A 79 48.30 51.26 -21.17
C GLU A 79 47.45 50.44 -20.20
N ASP A 80 46.49 51.06 -19.50
CA ASP A 80 45.54 50.36 -18.64
C ASP A 80 44.63 49.40 -19.44
N ALA A 81 44.18 49.82 -20.63
CA ALA A 81 43.38 48.98 -21.52
C ALA A 81 44.20 47.78 -22.07
N ALA A 82 45.46 47.99 -22.42
CA ALA A 82 46.37 46.92 -22.84
C ALA A 82 46.63 45.92 -21.69
N GLY A 83 46.85 46.39 -20.46
CA GLY A 83 47.00 45.51 -19.31
C GLY A 83 45.71 44.72 -18.97
N ALA A 84 44.54 45.30 -19.24
CA ALA A 84 43.27 44.59 -19.11
C ALA A 84 43.09 43.51 -20.19
N GLU A 85 43.57 43.76 -21.42
CA GLU A 85 43.61 42.76 -22.49
C GLU A 85 44.50 41.57 -22.12
N ASP A 86 45.71 41.82 -21.61
CA ASP A 86 46.63 40.77 -21.15
C ASP A 86 45.99 39.90 -20.03
N MET A 87 45.31 40.53 -19.07
CA MET A 87 44.58 39.81 -18.01
C MET A 87 43.41 38.99 -18.56
N VAL A 88 42.69 39.50 -19.55
CA VAL A 88 41.60 38.78 -20.21
C VAL A 88 42.17 37.58 -20.96
N GLU A 89 43.28 37.73 -21.69
CA GLU A 89 43.94 36.63 -22.40
C GLU A 89 44.35 35.52 -21.41
N GLU A 90 45.03 35.87 -20.31
CA GLU A 90 45.38 34.90 -19.26
C GLU A 90 44.17 34.20 -18.65
N LEU A 91 43.09 34.94 -18.39
CA LEU A 91 41.86 34.36 -17.84
C LEU A 91 41.17 33.45 -18.85
N THR A 92 41.18 33.79 -20.14
CA THR A 92 40.63 32.93 -21.19
C THR A 92 41.45 31.66 -21.37
N GLU A 93 42.78 31.74 -21.30
CA GLU A 93 43.65 30.57 -21.36
C GLU A 93 43.41 29.65 -20.15
N LYS A 94 43.33 30.22 -18.93
CA LYS A 94 42.99 29.45 -17.72
C LYS A 94 41.59 28.84 -17.82
N ASN A 95 40.61 29.55 -18.38
CA ASN A 95 39.26 29.02 -18.56
C ASN A 95 39.26 27.86 -19.56
N LEU A 96 39.99 27.98 -20.68
CA LEU A 96 40.16 26.92 -21.66
C LEU A 96 40.80 25.68 -21.03
N GLN A 97 41.91 25.84 -20.30
CA GLN A 97 42.58 24.74 -19.60
C GLN A 97 41.69 24.06 -18.57
N LEU A 98 40.87 24.83 -17.83
CA LEU A 98 39.92 24.28 -16.87
C LEU A 98 38.79 23.52 -17.55
N ASN A 99 38.30 24.01 -18.70
CA ASN A 99 37.28 23.31 -19.49
C ASN A 99 37.83 22.02 -20.09
N GLU A 100 39.04 22.04 -20.64
CA GLU A 100 39.71 20.83 -21.13
C GLU A 100 39.85 19.77 -20.02
N LYS A 101 40.28 20.20 -18.83
CA LYS A 101 40.38 19.31 -17.67
C LYS A 101 39.01 18.81 -17.21
N MET A 102 37.97 19.64 -17.28
CA MET A 102 36.60 19.24 -16.96
C MET A 102 36.09 18.19 -17.95
N ASP A 103 36.33 18.38 -19.25
CA ASP A 103 35.97 17.42 -20.29
C ASP A 103 36.74 16.09 -20.13
N GLU A 104 38.02 16.14 -19.77
CA GLU A 104 38.81 14.95 -19.43
C GLU A 104 38.24 14.21 -18.22
N MET A 105 37.89 14.94 -17.16
CA MET A 105 37.28 14.34 -15.96
C MET A 105 35.88 13.77 -16.27
N GLN A 106 35.11 14.40 -17.15
CA GLN A 106 33.82 13.87 -17.60
C GLN A 106 34.00 12.57 -18.38
N ARG A 107 34.95 12.49 -19.33
CA ARG A 107 35.28 11.23 -20.02
C ARG A 107 35.70 10.14 -19.05
N TYR A 108 36.50 10.48 -18.04
CA TYR A 108 36.90 9.52 -17.01
C TYR A 108 35.71 9.05 -16.16
N LEU A 109 34.74 9.92 -15.88
CA LEU A 109 33.49 9.53 -15.23
C LEU A 109 32.67 8.60 -16.12
N ASP A 110 32.50 8.91 -17.39
CA ASP A 110 31.77 8.06 -18.35
C ASP A 110 32.41 6.66 -18.46
N ASP A 111 33.74 6.59 -18.53
CA ASP A 111 34.48 5.32 -18.54
C ASP A 111 34.27 4.52 -17.23
N LEU A 112 34.26 5.20 -16.08
CA LEU A 112 33.99 4.57 -14.78
C LEU A 112 32.53 4.11 -14.64
N GLU A 113 31.58 4.86 -15.18
CA GLU A 113 30.17 4.49 -15.22
C GLU A 113 29.96 3.26 -16.11
N ALA A 114 30.57 3.22 -17.30
CA ALA A 114 30.56 2.04 -18.16
C ALA A 114 31.19 0.81 -17.48
N LEU A 115 32.28 0.98 -16.73
CA LEU A 115 32.87 -0.11 -15.94
C LEU A 115 31.96 -0.56 -14.79
N LYS A 116 31.23 0.37 -14.15
CA LYS A 116 30.26 0.05 -13.10
C LYS A 116 29.09 -0.75 -13.66
N GLU A 117 28.53 -0.33 -14.79
CA GLU A 117 27.46 -1.05 -15.49
C GLU A 117 27.91 -2.48 -15.86
N LEU A 118 29.09 -2.62 -16.45
CA LEU A 118 29.64 -3.95 -16.78
C LEU A 118 29.84 -4.82 -15.53
N ASN A 119 30.29 -4.23 -14.42
CA ASN A 119 30.46 -4.95 -13.17
C ASN A 119 29.11 -5.38 -12.56
N GLU A 120 28.09 -4.52 -12.63
CA GLU A 120 26.72 -4.86 -12.20
C GLU A 120 26.13 -5.99 -13.05
N GLU A 121 26.30 -5.95 -14.38
CA GLU A 121 25.91 -7.05 -15.27
C GLU A 121 26.66 -8.35 -14.94
N LEU A 122 27.96 -8.27 -14.64
CA LEU A 122 28.76 -9.43 -14.27
C LEU A 122 28.32 -10.02 -12.92
N GLU A 123 28.04 -9.17 -11.93
CA GLU A 123 27.51 -9.57 -10.63
C GLU A 123 26.13 -10.24 -10.76
N GLU A 124 25.25 -9.69 -11.60
CA GLU A 124 23.96 -10.31 -11.87
C GLU A 124 24.13 -11.69 -12.50
N ASN A 125 25.01 -11.83 -13.50
CA ASN A 125 25.33 -13.12 -14.11
C ASN A 125 25.93 -14.10 -13.08
N HIS A 126 26.80 -13.65 -12.19
CA HIS A 126 27.35 -14.47 -11.11
C HIS A 126 26.26 -14.96 -10.15
N ILE A 127 25.35 -14.08 -9.74
CA ILE A 127 24.23 -14.46 -8.87
C ILE A 127 23.30 -15.45 -9.56
N LEU A 128 23.03 -15.28 -10.86
CA LEU A 128 22.21 -16.21 -11.63
C LEU A 128 22.85 -17.59 -11.73
N THR A 129 24.14 -17.65 -12.10
CA THR A 129 24.88 -18.92 -12.17
C THR A 129 25.01 -19.60 -10.80
N GLU A 130 25.20 -18.85 -9.72
CA GLU A 130 25.21 -19.38 -8.35
C GLU A 130 23.84 -20.00 -7.99
N ARG A 131 22.74 -19.33 -8.35
CA ARG A 131 21.39 -19.88 -8.13
C ARG A 131 21.13 -21.15 -8.93
N GLU A 132 21.56 -21.19 -10.20
CA GLU A 132 21.44 -22.38 -11.04
C GLU A 132 22.21 -23.56 -10.46
N LEU A 133 23.46 -23.34 -10.04
CA LEU A 133 24.28 -24.38 -9.40
C LEU A 133 23.70 -24.81 -8.05
N SER A 134 23.15 -23.88 -7.27
CA SER A 134 22.49 -24.19 -5.99
C SER A 134 21.25 -25.06 -6.20
N ALA A 135 20.45 -24.76 -7.23
CA ALA A 135 19.31 -25.58 -7.61
C ALA A 135 19.74 -26.98 -8.09
N GLU A 136 20.79 -27.09 -8.92
CA GLU A 136 21.33 -28.40 -9.30
C GLU A 136 21.83 -29.18 -8.08
N LEU A 137 22.52 -28.52 -7.15
CA LEU A 137 23.00 -29.15 -5.92
C LEU A 137 21.84 -29.67 -5.07
N GLU A 138 20.77 -28.91 -4.89
CA GLU A 138 19.57 -29.36 -4.18
C GLU A 138 18.94 -30.59 -4.86
N THR A 139 18.81 -30.58 -6.20
CA THR A 139 18.27 -31.75 -6.92
C THR A 139 19.13 -33.00 -6.70
N ARG A 140 20.46 -32.85 -6.70
CA ARG A 140 21.39 -33.96 -6.46
C ARG A 140 21.35 -34.42 -5.02
N GLU A 141 21.22 -33.52 -4.05
CA GLU A 141 21.03 -33.88 -2.64
C GLU A 141 19.73 -34.67 -2.43
N GLN A 142 18.63 -34.26 -3.07
CA GLN A 142 17.37 -35.02 -3.04
C GLN A 142 17.52 -36.41 -3.67
N GLU A 143 18.26 -36.54 -4.78
CA GLU A 143 18.58 -37.85 -5.38
C GLU A 143 19.41 -38.72 -4.45
N VAL A 144 20.44 -38.16 -3.80
CA VAL A 144 21.27 -38.87 -2.82
C VAL A 144 20.43 -39.34 -1.64
N GLN A 145 19.55 -38.49 -1.09
CA GLN A 145 18.66 -38.87 0.01
C GLN A 145 17.71 -40.03 -0.40
N LYS A 146 17.15 -39.98 -1.62
CA LYS A 146 16.32 -41.08 -2.15
C LYS A 146 17.11 -42.38 -2.26
N LEU A 147 18.35 -42.32 -2.75
CA LEU A 147 19.22 -43.48 -2.87
C LEU A 147 19.59 -44.05 -1.49
N VAL A 148 19.91 -43.19 -0.52
CA VAL A 148 20.20 -43.61 0.86
C VAL A 148 18.98 -44.30 1.47
N ALA A 149 17.78 -43.73 1.35
CA ALA A 149 16.56 -44.35 1.85
C ALA A 149 16.23 -45.69 1.15
N ALA A 150 16.53 -45.81 -0.14
CA ALA A 150 16.39 -47.08 -0.86
C ALA A 150 17.40 -48.13 -0.37
N VAL A 151 18.64 -47.72 -0.08
CA VAL A 151 19.67 -48.60 0.49
C VAL A 151 19.26 -49.08 1.87
N THR A 152 18.86 -48.19 2.78
CA THR A 152 18.44 -48.59 4.14
C THR A 152 17.26 -49.54 4.10
N LYS A 153 16.27 -49.30 3.24
CA LYS A 153 15.14 -50.21 3.05
C LYS A 153 15.57 -51.59 2.53
N ASN A 154 16.53 -51.62 1.62
CA ASN A 154 17.07 -52.89 1.12
C ASN A 154 17.89 -53.62 2.19
N GLU A 155 18.65 -52.90 3.02
CA GLU A 155 19.38 -53.46 4.16
C GLU A 155 18.43 -54.06 5.21
N GLU A 156 17.34 -53.37 5.53
CA GLU A 156 16.27 -53.89 6.40
C GLU A 156 15.63 -55.16 5.83
N ALA A 157 15.30 -55.15 4.53
CA ALA A 157 14.74 -56.31 3.85
C ALA A 157 15.72 -57.51 3.86
N LEU A 158 17.02 -57.25 3.67
CA LEU A 158 18.06 -58.27 3.78
C LEU A 158 18.15 -58.83 5.20
N ALA A 159 18.10 -57.99 6.24
CA ALA A 159 18.10 -58.44 7.62
C ALA A 159 16.87 -59.31 7.95
N ASP A 160 15.69 -58.94 7.44
CA ASP A 160 14.47 -59.75 7.56
C ASP A 160 14.57 -61.09 6.83
N TYR A 161 15.15 -61.10 5.63
CA TYR A 161 15.43 -62.33 4.90
C TYR A 161 16.43 -63.22 5.64
N GLU A 162 17.50 -62.65 6.22
CA GLU A 162 18.46 -63.38 7.04
C GLU A 162 17.79 -64.00 8.28
N ARG A 163 16.95 -63.23 8.98
CA ARG A 163 16.17 -63.73 10.13
C ARG A 163 15.23 -64.87 9.71
N THR A 164 14.57 -64.71 8.57
CA THR A 164 13.66 -65.71 8.02
C THR A 164 14.42 -66.98 7.61
N ILE A 165 15.59 -66.85 6.99
CA ILE A 165 16.47 -67.97 6.66
C ILE A 165 16.94 -68.68 7.93
N GLN A 166 17.28 -67.95 9.00
CA GLN A 166 17.64 -68.51 10.29
C GLN A 166 16.49 -69.37 10.86
N GLN A 167 15.26 -68.83 10.86
CA GLN A 167 14.07 -69.54 11.31
C GLN A 167 13.78 -70.77 10.44
N PHE A 168 13.91 -70.68 9.11
CA PHE A 168 13.78 -71.85 8.24
C PHE A 168 14.86 -72.89 8.50
N ARG A 169 16.10 -72.50 8.79
CA ARG A 169 17.17 -73.44 9.17
C ARG A 169 16.86 -74.13 10.50
N GLU A 170 16.34 -73.41 11.48
CA GLU A 170 15.92 -73.97 12.77
C GLU A 170 14.70 -74.87 12.64
N LEU A 171 13.70 -74.45 11.86
CA LEU A 171 12.51 -75.24 11.57
C LEU A 171 12.85 -76.51 10.78
N VAL A 172 13.74 -76.45 9.79
CA VAL A 172 14.19 -77.65 9.08
C VAL A 172 14.92 -78.58 10.04
N LYS A 173 15.74 -78.07 10.96
CA LYS A 173 16.36 -78.89 12.02
C LYS A 173 15.31 -79.50 12.95
N SER A 174 14.29 -78.74 13.36
CA SER A 174 13.23 -79.24 14.24
C SER A 174 12.33 -80.25 13.54
N LEU A 175 11.95 -80.02 12.29
CA LEU A 175 11.19 -80.95 11.45
C LEU A 175 11.99 -82.20 11.12
N THR A 176 13.31 -82.11 10.94
CA THR A 176 14.15 -83.29 10.75
C THR A 176 14.17 -84.13 12.04
N ARG A 177 14.33 -83.48 13.20
CA ARG A 177 14.22 -84.13 14.52
C ARG A 177 12.82 -84.72 14.75
N GLU A 178 11.76 -83.99 14.41
CA GLU A 178 10.38 -84.43 14.54
C GLU A 178 10.02 -85.52 13.54
N LEU A 179 10.59 -85.54 12.33
CA LEU A 179 10.43 -86.65 11.38
C LEU A 179 11.22 -87.89 11.83
N GLU A 180 12.35 -87.73 12.52
CA GLU A 180 13.03 -88.82 13.21
C GLU A 180 12.15 -89.34 14.36
N GLU A 181 11.64 -88.46 15.21
CA GLU A 181 10.73 -88.82 16.31
C GLU A 181 9.37 -89.35 15.83
N MET A 182 8.85 -88.86 14.71
CA MET A 182 7.60 -89.31 14.09
C MET A 182 7.83 -90.53 13.21
N ARG A 183 9.05 -90.83 12.73
CA ARG A 183 9.35 -92.18 12.24
C ARG A 183 9.40 -93.17 13.38
N GLU A 184 9.90 -92.75 14.54
CA GLU A 184 9.83 -93.54 15.78
C GLU A 184 8.39 -93.68 16.30
N LYS A 185 7.57 -92.62 16.24
CA LYS A 185 6.17 -92.59 16.75
C LYS A 185 5.10 -93.00 15.73
N ALA A 186 5.29 -92.81 14.42
CA ALA A 186 4.42 -93.35 13.37
C ALA A 186 4.74 -94.81 13.03
N GLY A 187 5.84 -95.36 13.57
CA GLY A 187 5.94 -96.78 13.86
C GLY A 187 4.97 -97.24 14.97
N ALA A 188 4.44 -96.31 15.78
CA ALA A 188 3.57 -96.60 16.91
C ALA A 188 2.09 -96.25 16.68
N GLU A 189 1.70 -95.09 16.14
CA GLU A 189 0.29 -94.69 16.08
C GLU A 189 -0.06 -93.87 14.82
N ALA A 190 -0.89 -94.46 13.96
CA ALA A 190 -1.41 -93.85 12.74
C ALA A 190 -2.86 -93.37 12.93
N SER A 191 -3.14 -92.09 12.72
CA SER A 191 -4.41 -91.65 12.12
C SER A 191 -4.45 -90.17 11.69
N PRO A 192 -5.28 -89.81 10.69
CA PRO A 192 -5.27 -88.52 10.01
C PRO A 192 -6.36 -87.55 10.52
N GLY A 193 -5.98 -86.29 10.77
CA GLY A 193 -6.91 -85.21 11.11
C GLY A 193 -6.37 -83.79 10.89
N ALA A 194 -5.35 -83.62 10.06
CA ALA A 194 -4.53 -82.40 10.00
C ALA A 194 -5.13 -81.23 9.19
N ASP A 195 -6.15 -81.46 8.36
CA ASP A 195 -6.53 -80.49 7.32
C ASP A 195 -7.32 -79.26 7.84
N GLY A 196 -8.07 -79.38 8.95
CA GLY A 196 -8.87 -78.27 9.49
C GLY A 196 -8.06 -77.25 10.32
N ILE A 197 -6.99 -77.70 10.97
CA ILE A 197 -6.13 -76.85 11.81
C ILE A 197 -5.22 -75.98 10.93
N GLN A 198 -4.82 -76.52 9.76
CA GLN A 198 -3.98 -75.82 8.78
C GLN A 198 -4.69 -74.58 8.19
N GLN A 199 -5.99 -74.68 7.89
CA GLN A 199 -6.78 -73.55 7.36
C GLN A 199 -7.00 -72.44 8.39
N GLN A 200 -7.37 -72.76 9.63
CA GLN A 200 -7.51 -71.75 10.69
C GLN A 200 -6.17 -71.07 11.03
N SER A 201 -5.06 -71.83 10.97
CA SER A 201 -3.71 -71.26 11.12
C SER A 201 -3.35 -70.29 10.00
N GLN A 202 -3.76 -70.53 8.75
CA GLN A 202 -3.49 -69.62 7.62
C GLN A 202 -4.32 -68.33 7.69
N GLU A 203 -5.60 -68.42 8.07
CA GLU A 203 -6.48 -67.26 8.23
C GLU A 203 -6.03 -66.36 9.40
N MET A 204 -5.60 -66.95 10.51
CA MET A 204 -5.05 -66.22 11.66
C MET A 204 -3.74 -65.49 11.28
N LEU A 205 -2.89 -66.12 10.47
CA LEU A 205 -1.63 -65.54 10.02
C LEU A 205 -1.84 -64.41 9.00
N ALA A 206 -2.80 -64.56 8.09
CA ALA A 206 -3.22 -63.50 7.17
C ALA A 206 -3.84 -62.30 7.91
N LEU A 207 -4.63 -62.54 8.96
CA LEU A 207 -5.16 -61.47 9.82
C LEU A 207 -4.03 -60.76 10.58
N ASN A 208 -3.05 -61.50 11.08
CA ASN A 208 -1.90 -60.93 11.78
C ASN A 208 -1.06 -60.02 10.86
N LEU A 209 -0.81 -60.45 9.61
CA LEU A 209 -0.13 -59.62 8.60
C LEU A 209 -0.94 -58.36 8.23
N LYS A 210 -2.27 -58.47 8.13
CA LYS A 210 -3.14 -57.30 7.93
C LYS A 210 -3.10 -56.34 9.12
N LEU A 211 -3.11 -56.85 10.35
CA LEU A 211 -3.00 -56.03 11.56
C LEU A 211 -1.62 -55.35 11.64
N GLN A 212 -0.53 -56.07 11.34
CA GLN A 212 0.82 -55.49 11.31
C GLN A 212 0.96 -54.41 10.23
N SER A 213 0.47 -54.67 9.00
CA SER A 213 0.50 -53.67 7.93
C SER A 213 -0.38 -52.45 8.24
N HIS A 214 -1.52 -52.64 8.93
CA HIS A 214 -2.34 -51.53 9.42
C HIS A 214 -1.61 -50.76 10.55
N ALA A 215 -0.97 -51.45 11.49
CA ALA A 215 -0.21 -50.85 12.57
C ALA A 215 0.97 -50.01 12.03
N MET A 216 1.73 -50.54 11.07
CA MET A 216 2.81 -49.80 10.38
C MET A 216 2.27 -48.58 9.63
N LYS A 217 1.11 -48.68 8.96
CA LYS A 217 0.47 -47.54 8.30
C LYS A 217 0.01 -46.47 9.30
N VAL A 218 -0.52 -46.87 10.45
CA VAL A 218 -0.91 -45.93 11.51
C VAL A 218 0.33 -45.28 12.11
N GLN A 219 1.40 -46.04 12.34
CA GLN A 219 2.66 -45.51 12.86
C GLN A 219 3.29 -44.51 11.88
N ALA A 220 3.38 -44.84 10.59
CA ALA A 220 3.87 -43.92 9.57
C ALA A 220 3.04 -42.61 9.55
N LYS A 221 1.71 -42.71 9.53
CA LYS A 221 0.82 -41.54 9.63
C LYS A 221 0.99 -40.75 10.92
N THR A 222 1.30 -41.42 12.03
CA THR A 222 1.53 -40.75 13.32
C THR A 222 2.82 -39.94 13.26
N ILE A 223 3.89 -40.51 12.70
CA ILE A 223 5.16 -39.80 12.49
C ILE A 223 4.95 -38.62 11.53
N ASP A 224 4.24 -38.82 10.42
CA ASP A 224 3.93 -37.75 9.46
C ASP A 224 3.16 -36.60 10.14
N LEU A 225 2.16 -36.93 10.96
CA LEU A 225 1.42 -35.92 11.74
C LEU A 225 2.30 -35.22 12.77
N GLU A 226 3.21 -35.93 13.44
CA GLU A 226 4.16 -35.33 14.37
C GLU A 226 5.10 -34.35 13.66
N LEU A 227 5.61 -34.70 12.47
CA LEU A 227 6.43 -33.82 11.64
C LEU A 227 5.64 -32.59 11.18
N GLU A 228 4.41 -32.76 10.69
CA GLU A 228 3.53 -31.64 10.32
C GLU A 228 3.23 -30.74 11.54
N THR A 229 3.07 -31.31 12.73
CA THR A 229 2.87 -30.52 13.95
C THR A 229 4.11 -29.73 14.36
N LEU A 230 5.31 -30.29 14.15
CA LEU A 230 6.58 -29.59 14.37
C LEU A 230 6.71 -28.40 13.42
N GLU A 231 6.46 -28.60 12.13
CA GLU A 231 6.48 -27.53 11.12
C GLU A 231 5.46 -26.42 11.44
N ALA A 232 4.24 -26.79 11.84
CA ALA A 232 3.22 -25.85 12.25
C ALA A 232 3.63 -25.05 13.51
N ASN A 233 4.33 -25.67 14.45
CA ASN A 233 4.85 -25.00 15.64
C ASN A 233 6.01 -24.07 15.30
N GLN A 234 6.95 -24.49 14.45
CA GLN A 234 8.04 -23.64 13.97
C GLN A 234 7.51 -22.42 13.21
N ALA A 235 6.50 -22.59 12.36
CA ALA A 235 5.87 -21.47 11.66
C ALA A 235 5.20 -20.49 12.64
N LYS A 236 4.53 -20.98 13.69
CA LYS A 236 3.95 -20.12 14.74
C LYS A 236 5.02 -19.37 15.53
N GLU A 237 6.11 -20.04 15.92
CA GLU A 237 7.24 -19.41 16.63
C GLU A 237 7.91 -18.36 15.75
N HIS A 238 8.16 -18.67 14.48
CA HIS A 238 8.72 -17.71 13.53
C HIS A 238 7.85 -16.46 13.39
N VAL A 239 6.52 -16.61 13.27
CA VAL A 239 5.60 -15.46 13.24
C VAL A 239 5.63 -14.68 14.56
N ALA A 240 5.68 -15.35 15.71
CA ALA A 240 5.77 -14.68 17.01
C ALA A 240 7.08 -13.88 17.17
N LEU A 241 8.20 -14.43 16.71
CA LEU A 241 9.48 -13.72 16.68
C LEU A 241 9.44 -12.52 15.74
N LEU A 242 8.86 -12.66 14.54
CA LEU A 242 8.69 -11.54 13.60
C LEU A 242 7.76 -10.45 14.14
N GLN A 243 6.71 -10.83 14.89
CA GLN A 243 5.82 -9.88 15.55
C GLN A 243 6.55 -8.98 16.53
N ALA A 244 7.61 -9.45 17.20
CA ALA A 244 8.41 -8.63 18.11
C ALA A 244 9.19 -7.50 17.42
N TYR A 245 9.38 -7.58 16.09
CA TYR A 245 10.02 -6.51 15.31
C TYR A 245 9.02 -5.49 14.73
N LEU A 246 7.70 -5.72 14.88
CA LEU A 246 6.66 -4.82 14.36
C LEU A 246 6.33 -3.71 15.37
N PRO A 247 6.07 -2.47 14.90
CA PRO A 247 5.65 -1.37 15.79
C PRO A 247 4.30 -1.63 16.46
N ASP A 248 4.09 -1.08 17.66
CA ASP A 248 2.83 -1.23 18.41
C ASP A 248 1.58 -0.74 17.63
N SER A 249 1.75 0.25 16.75
CA SER A 249 0.68 0.76 15.88
C SER A 249 0.13 -0.30 14.92
N PHE A 250 0.92 -1.30 14.53
CA PHE A 250 0.50 -2.41 13.68
C PHE A 250 -0.59 -3.25 14.35
N PHE A 251 -0.45 -3.55 15.64
CA PHE A 251 -1.37 -4.41 16.38
C PHE A 251 -2.75 -3.75 16.60
N VAL A 252 -2.84 -2.42 16.54
CA VAL A 252 -4.10 -1.69 16.74
C VAL A 252 -4.93 -1.64 15.45
N SER A 253 -4.31 -1.48 14.28
CA SER A 253 -5.04 -1.25 13.02
C SER A 253 -4.91 -2.37 12.00
N GLU A 254 -3.74 -3.00 11.87
CA GLU A 254 -3.42 -3.90 10.75
C GLU A 254 -3.66 -5.38 11.10
N GLN A 255 -3.59 -5.75 12.38
CA GLN A 255 -3.75 -7.14 12.82
C GLN A 255 -5.15 -7.70 12.57
N ASP A 256 -6.20 -6.96 12.95
CA ASP A 256 -7.59 -7.41 12.86
C ASP A 256 -8.02 -7.78 11.42
N PRO A 257 -7.74 -6.97 10.39
CA PRO A 257 -7.99 -7.33 8.98
C PRO A 257 -7.29 -8.61 8.51
N ILE A 258 -6.03 -8.82 8.93
CA ILE A 258 -5.27 -10.03 8.60
C ILE A 258 -5.92 -11.25 9.26
N GLN A 259 -6.32 -11.11 10.53
CA GLN A 259 -7.03 -12.17 11.25
C GLN A 259 -8.42 -12.46 10.66
N SER A 260 -9.13 -11.45 10.17
CA SER A 260 -10.38 -11.62 9.41
C SER A 260 -10.16 -12.48 8.16
N LEU A 261 -9.15 -12.16 7.34
CA LEU A 261 -8.86 -12.90 6.11
C LEU A 261 -8.54 -14.38 6.41
N LEU A 262 -7.64 -14.62 7.38
CA LEU A 262 -7.27 -15.97 7.78
C LEU A 262 -8.46 -16.74 8.35
N MET A 263 -9.34 -16.08 9.12
CA MET A 263 -10.55 -16.72 9.64
C MET A 263 -11.51 -17.13 8.52
N ILE A 264 -11.72 -16.29 7.51
CA ILE A 264 -12.56 -16.63 6.35
C ILE A 264 -11.98 -17.83 5.59
N ARG A 265 -10.65 -17.89 5.41
CA ARG A 265 -9.97 -19.05 4.81
C ARG A 265 -10.13 -20.32 5.65
N ARG A 266 -10.06 -20.22 6.98
CA ARG A 266 -10.34 -21.35 7.87
C ARG A 266 -11.79 -21.82 7.76
N LEU A 267 -12.76 -20.91 7.71
CA LEU A 267 -14.17 -21.24 7.51
C LEU A 267 -14.40 -21.96 6.16
N GLU A 268 -13.77 -21.46 5.08
CA GLU A 268 -13.80 -22.12 3.76
C GLU A 268 -13.28 -23.57 3.85
N PHE A 269 -12.14 -23.76 4.51
CA PHE A 269 -11.54 -25.09 4.68
C PHE A 269 -12.40 -26.02 5.53
N LYS A 270 -12.89 -25.56 6.69
CA LYS A 270 -13.77 -26.35 7.58
C LYS A 270 -15.05 -26.76 6.85
N ALA A 271 -15.68 -25.85 6.11
CA ALA A 271 -16.84 -26.17 5.27
C ALA A 271 -16.49 -27.23 4.22
N HIS A 272 -15.33 -27.14 3.56
CA HIS A 272 -14.89 -28.14 2.59
C HIS A 272 -14.70 -29.54 3.20
N VAL A 273 -14.15 -29.63 4.42
CA VAL A 273 -14.01 -30.90 5.15
C VAL A 273 -15.39 -31.48 5.47
N LEU A 274 -16.31 -30.66 5.98
CA LEU A 274 -17.68 -31.08 6.29
C LEU A 274 -18.42 -31.61 5.05
N ILE A 275 -18.22 -30.96 3.89
CA ILE A 275 -18.78 -31.41 2.61
C ILE A 275 -18.22 -32.77 2.21
N LYS A 276 -16.90 -32.96 2.24
CA LYS A 276 -16.28 -34.25 1.89
C LYS A 276 -16.80 -35.41 2.73
N GLN A 277 -16.94 -35.19 4.03
CA GLN A 277 -17.37 -36.24 4.97
C GLN A 277 -18.87 -36.53 4.86
N THR A 278 -19.69 -35.51 4.59
CA THR A 278 -21.13 -35.70 4.36
C THR A 278 -21.44 -36.25 2.96
N ALA A 279 -20.60 -35.99 1.95
CA ALA A 279 -20.73 -36.50 0.59
C ALA A 279 -20.46 -38.01 0.47
N SER A 280 -19.47 -38.52 1.20
CA SER A 280 -19.20 -39.97 1.27
C SER A 280 -20.39 -40.77 1.77
N ALA A 281 -21.30 -40.16 2.54
CA ALA A 281 -22.53 -40.78 3.01
C ALA A 281 -23.68 -40.71 2.00
N THR A 282 -23.65 -39.79 1.03
CA THR A 282 -24.68 -39.62 -0.01
C THR A 282 -24.36 -40.37 -1.31
N ASP A 283 -23.10 -40.53 -1.69
CA ASP A 283 -22.72 -41.30 -2.89
C ASP A 283 -23.08 -42.79 -2.79
N ALA A 284 -23.17 -43.32 -1.57
CA ALA A 284 -23.72 -44.65 -1.31
C ALA A 284 -25.23 -44.76 -1.65
N LEU A 285 -25.95 -43.64 -1.75
CA LEU A 285 -27.38 -43.56 -2.04
C LEU A 285 -27.67 -43.21 -3.52
N THR A 286 -26.76 -42.51 -4.22
CA THR A 286 -26.95 -42.05 -5.60
C THR A 286 -26.28 -42.92 -6.67
N ASN A 287 -25.20 -43.64 -6.36
CA ASN A 287 -24.44 -44.45 -7.33
C ASN A 287 -24.78 -45.95 -7.32
N GLY A 288 -25.82 -46.37 -6.60
CA GLY A 288 -26.40 -47.70 -6.79
C GLY A 288 -27.03 -47.78 -8.19
N PRO A 289 -26.74 -48.81 -9.01
CA PRO A 289 -27.35 -48.93 -10.32
C PRO A 289 -28.87 -48.98 -10.15
N THR A 290 -29.57 -48.10 -10.87
CA THR A 290 -31.03 -47.97 -10.93
C THR A 290 -31.71 -49.17 -11.60
N THR A 291 -31.25 -50.40 -11.36
CA THR A 291 -31.74 -51.64 -11.99
C THR A 291 -32.44 -52.60 -11.05
N THR A 292 -32.61 -52.29 -9.76
CA THR A 292 -33.45 -53.12 -8.89
C THR A 292 -34.88 -52.58 -8.87
N ASN A 293 -35.77 -53.29 -9.58
CA ASN A 293 -37.23 -53.11 -9.63
C ASN A 293 -37.95 -53.30 -8.27
N ASN A 294 -37.29 -53.06 -7.14
CA ASN A 294 -37.87 -53.16 -5.82
C ASN A 294 -38.40 -51.78 -5.40
N ARG A 295 -39.70 -51.53 -5.64
CA ARG A 295 -40.44 -50.35 -5.18
C ARG A 295 -40.42 -50.15 -3.64
N GLU A 296 -39.94 -51.13 -2.88
CA GLU A 296 -39.88 -51.11 -1.41
C GLU A 296 -38.49 -50.75 -0.84
N SER A 297 -37.51 -50.46 -1.69
CA SER A 297 -36.14 -50.15 -1.23
C SER A 297 -35.56 -48.88 -1.87
N LEU A 298 -36.41 -47.90 -2.21
CA LEU A 298 -35.90 -46.52 -2.26
C LEU A 298 -35.57 -46.13 -0.81
N PRO A 299 -34.32 -45.78 -0.48
CA PRO A 299 -34.03 -45.09 0.78
C PRO A 299 -35.00 -43.92 0.90
N GLY A 300 -35.73 -43.85 2.02
CA GLY A 300 -36.85 -42.94 2.17
C GLY A 300 -36.48 -41.52 1.74
N ALA A 301 -37.25 -40.96 0.81
CA ALA A 301 -37.13 -39.57 0.36
C ALA A 301 -37.01 -38.55 1.52
N GLY A 302 -37.57 -38.89 2.69
CA GLY A 302 -37.49 -38.09 3.90
C GLY A 302 -36.09 -37.98 4.52
N GLU A 303 -35.18 -38.93 4.29
CA GLU A 303 -33.81 -38.87 4.82
C GLU A 303 -32.80 -38.26 3.84
N SER A 304 -33.05 -38.37 2.53
CA SER A 304 -32.15 -37.82 1.50
C SER A 304 -32.29 -36.31 1.33
N LEU A 305 -33.51 -35.77 1.44
CA LEU A 305 -33.77 -34.33 1.29
C LEU A 305 -33.05 -33.45 2.33
N PRO A 306 -33.09 -33.76 3.65
CA PRO A 306 -32.37 -32.97 4.65
C PRO A 306 -30.84 -33.09 4.52
N LYS A 307 -30.33 -34.24 4.06
CA LYS A 307 -28.89 -34.44 3.79
C LYS A 307 -28.42 -33.59 2.62
N MET A 308 -29.19 -33.52 1.53
CA MET A 308 -28.91 -32.62 0.41
C MET A 308 -28.96 -31.14 0.86
N GLU A 309 -29.96 -30.76 1.67
CA GLU A 309 -30.06 -29.40 2.21
C GLU A 309 -28.84 -29.03 3.07
N LEU A 310 -28.36 -29.96 3.89
CA LEU A 310 -27.15 -29.77 4.69
C LEU A 310 -25.91 -29.56 3.80
N GLN A 311 -25.74 -30.39 2.76
CA GLN A 311 -24.64 -30.24 1.81
C GLN A 311 -24.68 -28.89 1.08
N HIS A 312 -25.86 -28.50 0.61
CA HIS A 312 -26.04 -27.22 -0.08
C HIS A 312 -25.74 -26.04 0.84
N ALA A 313 -26.13 -26.12 2.11
CA ALA A 313 -25.86 -25.08 3.08
C ALA A 313 -24.35 -24.95 3.38
N PHE A 314 -23.59 -26.06 3.39
CA PHE A 314 -22.13 -26.01 3.52
C PHE A 314 -21.42 -25.51 2.26
N GLU A 315 -21.92 -25.88 1.07
CA GLU A 315 -21.33 -25.40 -0.18
C GLU A 315 -21.59 -23.90 -0.38
N TRP A 316 -22.78 -23.42 0.00
CA TRP A 316 -23.07 -21.98 0.07
C TRP A 316 -22.11 -21.24 1.02
N LEU A 317 -21.90 -21.77 2.22
CA LEU A 317 -20.94 -21.25 3.21
C LEU A 317 -19.53 -21.15 2.58
N ARG A 318 -19.05 -22.24 1.98
CA ARG A 318 -17.73 -22.32 1.35
C ARG A 318 -17.58 -21.31 0.22
N GLY A 319 -18.57 -21.24 -0.68
CA GLY A 319 -18.58 -20.31 -1.79
C GLY A 319 -18.59 -18.85 -1.32
N SER A 320 -19.40 -18.53 -0.31
CA SER A 320 -19.49 -17.19 0.27
C SER A 320 -18.17 -16.75 0.91
N CYS A 321 -17.52 -17.64 1.67
CA CYS A 321 -16.19 -17.40 2.24
C CYS A 321 -15.14 -17.17 1.13
N ARG A 322 -15.16 -17.97 0.05
CA ARG A 322 -14.24 -17.78 -1.08
C ARG A 322 -14.44 -16.42 -1.77
N ALA A 323 -15.69 -16.01 -1.99
CA ALA A 323 -16.00 -14.72 -2.59
C ALA A 323 -15.59 -13.54 -1.70
N LEU A 324 -15.79 -13.65 -0.38
CA LEU A 324 -15.32 -12.65 0.59
C LEU A 324 -13.79 -12.58 0.65
N ALA A 325 -13.10 -13.71 0.65
CA ALA A 325 -11.63 -13.74 0.62
C ALA A 325 -11.09 -13.08 -0.67
N ALA A 326 -11.68 -13.40 -1.82
CA ALA A 326 -11.36 -12.75 -3.09
C ALA A 326 -11.56 -11.22 -3.06
N HIS A 327 -12.60 -10.76 -2.36
CA HIS A 327 -12.82 -9.33 -2.14
C HIS A 327 -11.72 -8.72 -1.29
N MET A 328 -11.38 -9.33 -0.16
CA MET A 328 -10.30 -8.86 0.70
C MET A 328 -8.93 -8.85 0.01
N GLU A 329 -8.69 -9.76 -0.95
CA GLU A 329 -7.43 -9.84 -1.71
C GLU A 329 -7.31 -8.79 -2.82
N THR A 330 -8.42 -8.18 -3.25
CA THR A 330 -8.45 -7.26 -4.41
C THR A 330 -9.05 -5.88 -4.10
N CYS A 331 -9.41 -5.62 -2.84
CA CYS A 331 -9.94 -4.34 -2.38
C CYS A 331 -8.83 -3.29 -2.16
N THR A 332 -9.21 -2.02 -1.94
CA THR A 332 -8.24 -0.98 -1.57
C THR A 332 -7.75 -1.18 -0.13
N PRO A 333 -6.57 -0.64 0.24
CA PRO A 333 -6.07 -0.73 1.62
C PRO A 333 -7.05 -0.22 2.67
N GLU A 334 -7.79 0.86 2.41
CA GLU A 334 -8.76 1.44 3.35
C GLU A 334 -9.96 0.51 3.57
N GLN A 335 -10.43 -0.13 2.49
CA GLN A 335 -11.51 -1.11 2.56
C GLN A 335 -11.03 -2.35 3.33
N PHE A 336 -9.82 -2.84 3.06
CA PHE A 336 -9.23 -3.96 3.78
C PHE A 336 -9.18 -3.70 5.29
N LEU A 337 -8.73 -2.51 5.71
CA LEU A 337 -8.72 -2.10 7.12
C LEU A 337 -10.12 -2.08 7.75
N ALA A 338 -11.12 -1.59 7.02
CA ALA A 338 -12.51 -1.58 7.48
C ALA A 338 -13.08 -3.00 7.70
N MET A 339 -12.60 -3.98 6.94
CA MET A 339 -12.97 -5.40 7.08
C MET A 339 -12.40 -6.08 8.34
N GLY A 340 -11.58 -5.39 9.16
CA GLY A 340 -11.17 -5.89 10.48
C GLY A 340 -12.34 -6.22 11.41
N LYS A 341 -13.46 -5.50 11.29
CA LYS A 341 -14.68 -5.73 12.10
C LYS A 341 -15.31 -7.11 11.86
N ILE A 342 -15.09 -7.69 10.67
CA ILE A 342 -15.59 -9.02 10.31
C ILE A 342 -15.05 -10.09 11.28
N HIS A 343 -13.87 -9.89 11.87
CA HIS A 343 -13.28 -10.83 12.81
C HIS A 343 -14.19 -11.07 14.02
N GLN A 344 -14.72 -9.99 14.60
CA GLN A 344 -15.61 -10.07 15.76
C GLN A 344 -16.97 -10.67 15.38
N ASP A 345 -17.49 -10.29 14.21
CA ASP A 345 -18.78 -10.76 13.71
C ASP A 345 -18.80 -12.27 13.46
N LEU A 346 -17.75 -12.80 12.81
CA LEU A 346 -17.69 -14.20 12.38
C LEU A 346 -16.98 -15.14 13.38
N SER A 347 -16.41 -14.63 14.48
CA SER A 347 -15.80 -15.48 15.53
C SER A 347 -16.77 -16.53 16.08
N GLY A 348 -18.05 -16.17 16.24
CA GLY A 348 -19.09 -17.09 16.65
C GLY A 348 -19.43 -18.16 15.60
N ALA A 349 -19.24 -17.87 14.31
CA ALA A 349 -19.42 -18.84 13.24
C ALA A 349 -18.30 -19.90 13.26
N GLU A 350 -17.05 -19.50 13.49
CA GLU A 350 -15.91 -20.43 13.55
C GLU A 350 -16.12 -21.49 14.65
N LYS A 351 -16.51 -21.07 15.86
CA LYS A 351 -16.81 -21.97 16.98
C LYS A 351 -17.96 -22.95 16.67
N ARG A 352 -18.97 -22.51 15.91
CA ARG A 352 -20.07 -23.38 15.49
C ARG A 352 -19.61 -24.48 14.52
N LEU A 353 -18.76 -24.12 13.55
CA LEU A 353 -18.18 -25.11 12.64
C LEU A 353 -17.28 -26.11 13.38
N ASP A 354 -16.52 -25.65 14.37
CA ASP A 354 -15.70 -26.53 15.23
C ASP A 354 -16.58 -27.53 15.99
N ALA A 355 -17.70 -27.07 16.56
CA ALA A 355 -18.66 -27.96 17.19
C ALA A 355 -19.24 -29.00 16.21
N PHE A 356 -19.52 -28.63 14.96
CA PHE A 356 -19.97 -29.59 13.95
C PHE A 356 -18.88 -30.61 13.60
N LEU A 357 -17.62 -30.18 13.48
CA LEU A 357 -16.50 -31.09 13.24
C LEU A 357 -16.30 -32.06 14.41
N ASP A 358 -16.48 -31.60 15.65
CA ASP A 358 -16.34 -32.45 16.83
C ASP A 358 -17.48 -33.46 16.95
N VAL A 359 -18.73 -33.06 16.65
CA VAL A 359 -19.86 -34.00 16.53
C VAL A 359 -19.58 -35.05 15.45
N LEU A 360 -19.08 -34.63 14.29
CA LEU A 360 -18.74 -35.55 13.21
C LEU A 360 -17.62 -36.54 13.60
N LYS A 361 -16.61 -36.09 14.36
CA LYS A 361 -15.54 -36.97 14.89
C LYS A 361 -16.06 -38.00 15.90
N GLN A 362 -17.05 -37.62 16.72
CA GLN A 362 -17.58 -38.48 17.79
C GLN A 362 -18.67 -39.43 17.30
N GLU A 363 -19.64 -38.92 16.53
CA GLU A 363 -20.83 -39.66 16.12
C GLU A 363 -20.73 -40.23 14.69
N GLY A 364 -19.74 -39.80 13.89
CA GLY A 364 -19.55 -40.26 12.51
C GLY A 364 -20.57 -39.70 11.50
N GLU A 365 -21.71 -39.21 11.96
CA GLU A 365 -22.76 -38.60 11.14
C GLU A 365 -23.26 -37.28 11.73
N LEU A 366 -23.64 -36.35 10.85
CA LEU A 366 -24.26 -35.07 11.22
C LEU A 366 -25.77 -35.15 11.04
N ARG A 367 -26.53 -34.90 12.12
CA ARG A 367 -28.00 -34.80 12.05
C ARG A 367 -28.41 -33.47 11.41
N PRO A 368 -29.07 -33.45 10.24
CA PRO A 368 -29.42 -32.21 9.55
C PRO A 368 -30.32 -31.28 10.38
N SER A 369 -31.26 -31.83 11.14
CA SER A 369 -32.22 -31.06 11.95
C SER A 369 -31.58 -30.22 13.05
N ALA A 370 -30.43 -30.65 13.59
CA ALA A 370 -29.70 -29.92 14.62
C ALA A 370 -28.76 -28.85 14.02
N VAL A 371 -28.18 -29.14 12.85
CA VAL A 371 -27.12 -28.32 12.23
C VAL A 371 -27.68 -27.21 11.34
N LEU A 372 -28.75 -27.48 10.59
CA LEU A 372 -29.32 -26.57 9.59
C LEU A 372 -29.74 -25.20 10.14
N PRO A 373 -30.40 -25.08 11.32
CA PRO A 373 -30.78 -23.77 11.85
C PRO A 373 -29.56 -22.89 12.18
N ASP A 374 -28.53 -23.49 12.76
CA ASP A 374 -27.30 -22.80 13.15
C ASP A 374 -26.47 -22.39 11.92
N LEU A 375 -26.34 -23.29 10.97
CA LEU A 375 -25.69 -23.03 9.69
C LEU A 375 -26.45 -21.98 8.87
N GLY A 376 -27.78 -22.02 8.90
CA GLY A 376 -28.64 -21.01 8.30
C GLY A 376 -28.34 -19.61 8.83
N ARG A 377 -28.19 -19.45 10.16
CA ARG A 377 -27.81 -18.16 10.77
C ARG A 377 -26.44 -17.68 10.29
N VAL A 378 -25.45 -18.57 10.22
CA VAL A 378 -24.11 -18.25 9.70
C VAL A 378 -24.18 -17.83 8.23
N ASN A 379 -24.93 -18.54 7.41
CA ASN A 379 -25.08 -18.24 5.99
C ASN A 379 -25.78 -16.89 5.75
N HIS A 380 -26.78 -16.53 6.54
CA HIS A 380 -27.41 -15.20 6.45
C HIS A 380 -26.44 -14.07 6.80
N GLN A 381 -25.59 -14.28 7.82
CA GLN A 381 -24.58 -13.30 8.21
C GLN A 381 -23.53 -13.10 7.10
N LEU A 382 -23.04 -14.18 6.51
CA LEU A 382 -22.10 -14.11 5.38
C LEU A 382 -22.75 -13.50 4.14
N ASP A 383 -24.03 -13.80 3.89
CA ASP A 383 -24.78 -13.23 2.78
C ASP A 383 -24.94 -11.72 2.92
N TYR A 384 -25.19 -11.23 4.14
CA TYR A 384 -25.22 -9.81 4.44
C TYR A 384 -23.86 -9.16 4.18
N LEU A 385 -22.77 -9.74 4.70
CA LEU A 385 -21.40 -9.22 4.52
C LEU A 385 -20.97 -9.20 3.05
N LEU A 386 -21.29 -10.26 2.31
CA LEU A 386 -20.97 -10.34 0.88
C LEU A 386 -21.77 -9.29 0.12
N THR A 387 -23.07 -9.17 0.40
CA THR A 387 -23.95 -8.20 -0.26
C THR A 387 -23.53 -6.76 0.06
N SER A 388 -23.16 -6.44 1.29
CA SER A 388 -22.66 -5.11 1.65
C SER A 388 -21.32 -4.79 0.99
N SER A 389 -20.47 -5.80 0.78
CA SER A 389 -19.16 -5.65 0.13
C SER A 389 -19.30 -5.46 -1.39
N THR A 390 -20.31 -6.09 -2.02
CA THR A 390 -20.53 -6.05 -3.47
C THR A 390 -21.45 -4.93 -3.96
N GLN A 391 -22.16 -4.23 -3.06
CA GLN A 391 -23.05 -3.13 -3.44
C GLN A 391 -22.24 -1.89 -3.84
N ALA A 392 -22.54 -1.33 -5.02
CA ALA A 392 -21.95 -0.09 -5.49
C ALA A 392 -22.29 1.08 -4.56
N GLY A 393 -21.31 1.91 -4.24
CA GLY A 393 -21.51 3.17 -3.51
C GLY A 393 -22.31 4.20 -4.31
N GLY A 394 -23.61 4.01 -4.53
CA GLY A 394 -24.45 4.97 -5.26
C GLY A 394 -24.03 5.22 -6.72
N ALA A 395 -24.82 6.00 -7.44
CA ALA A 395 -24.73 6.16 -8.90
C ALA A 395 -23.46 6.88 -9.43
N ASN A 396 -22.59 7.39 -8.56
CA ASN A 396 -21.40 8.18 -8.91
C ASN A 396 -20.08 7.70 -8.25
N ALA A 397 -20.05 6.56 -7.56
CA ALA A 397 -18.78 6.05 -7.01
C ALA A 397 -18.06 5.13 -8.00
N LEU A 398 -16.72 5.14 -7.95
CA LEU A 398 -15.87 4.16 -8.61
C LEU A 398 -16.35 2.74 -8.28
N PRO A 399 -16.23 1.75 -9.20
CA PRO A 399 -16.58 0.37 -8.89
C PRO A 399 -15.84 -0.09 -7.63
N THR A 400 -16.59 -0.34 -6.56
CA THR A 400 -16.04 -0.71 -5.24
C THR A 400 -15.45 -2.13 -5.25
N CYS A 401 -15.77 -2.93 -6.27
CA CYS A 401 -15.33 -4.31 -6.44
C CYS A 401 -14.70 -4.55 -7.81
N THR A 402 -13.66 -5.37 -7.84
CA THR A 402 -13.07 -5.83 -9.10
C THR A 402 -14.03 -6.78 -9.84
N PRO A 403 -13.92 -6.88 -11.18
CA PRO A 403 -14.68 -7.86 -11.96
C PRO A 403 -14.50 -9.30 -11.48
N TYR A 404 -13.36 -9.62 -10.87
CA TYR A 404 -13.08 -10.93 -10.27
C TYR A 404 -13.99 -11.23 -9.07
N VAL A 405 -14.18 -10.28 -8.17
CA VAL A 405 -15.04 -10.41 -6.98
C VAL A 405 -16.51 -10.59 -7.39
N LEU A 406 -16.95 -9.80 -8.37
CA LEU A 406 -18.29 -9.92 -8.93
C LEU A 406 -18.54 -11.30 -9.54
N ARG A 407 -17.55 -11.86 -10.24
CA ARG A 407 -17.63 -13.25 -10.77
C ARG A 407 -17.71 -14.27 -9.64
N GLN A 408 -16.96 -14.13 -8.56
CA GLN A 408 -17.05 -15.03 -7.40
C GLN A 408 -18.44 -14.95 -6.75
N ALA A 409 -19.01 -13.76 -6.57
CA ALA A 409 -20.37 -13.62 -6.03
C ALA A 409 -21.46 -14.20 -6.97
N GLN A 410 -21.25 -14.11 -8.29
CA GLN A 410 -22.10 -14.75 -9.29
C GLN A 410 -21.99 -16.28 -9.24
N LEU A 411 -20.79 -16.84 -9.10
CA LEU A 411 -20.55 -18.27 -8.94
C LEU A 411 -21.34 -18.85 -7.76
N VAL A 412 -21.27 -18.19 -6.59
CA VAL A 412 -22.07 -18.59 -5.40
C VAL A 412 -23.57 -18.62 -5.70
N SER A 413 -24.06 -17.62 -6.46
CA SER A 413 -25.47 -17.53 -6.81
C SER A 413 -25.89 -18.59 -7.84
N LEU A 414 -25.04 -18.89 -8.83
CA LEU A 414 -25.29 -19.93 -9.84
C LEU A 414 -25.28 -21.33 -9.21
N GLN A 415 -24.29 -21.61 -8.38
CA GLN A 415 -24.18 -22.86 -7.62
C GLN A 415 -25.37 -23.03 -6.66
N GLY A 416 -25.82 -21.95 -6.02
CA GLY A 416 -27.03 -21.94 -5.22
C GLY A 416 -28.28 -22.29 -6.03
N ILE A 417 -28.43 -21.75 -7.24
CA ILE A 417 -29.55 -22.08 -8.15
C ILE A 417 -29.49 -23.54 -8.56
N ASP A 418 -28.33 -24.05 -9.00
CA ASP A 418 -28.15 -25.45 -9.39
C ASP A 418 -28.63 -26.40 -8.28
N ASN A 419 -28.06 -26.25 -7.09
CA ASN A 419 -28.41 -27.02 -5.90
C ASN A 419 -29.91 -26.97 -5.55
N LEU A 420 -30.53 -25.78 -5.60
CA LEU A 420 -31.96 -25.62 -5.32
C LEU A 420 -32.83 -26.32 -6.39
N MET A 421 -32.39 -26.30 -7.65
CA MET A 421 -33.05 -26.99 -8.76
C MET A 421 -32.89 -28.51 -8.64
N THR A 422 -31.70 -29.03 -8.32
CA THR A 422 -31.50 -30.46 -8.04
C THR A 422 -32.41 -30.94 -6.91
N ARG A 423 -32.50 -30.16 -5.82
CA ARG A 423 -33.44 -30.46 -4.72
C ARG A 423 -34.89 -30.44 -5.18
N ALA A 424 -35.27 -29.48 -6.04
CA ALA A 424 -36.63 -29.42 -6.59
C ALA A 424 -36.94 -30.69 -7.40
N GLY A 425 -36.00 -31.15 -8.23
CA GLY A 425 -36.14 -32.37 -9.02
C GLY A 425 -36.33 -33.61 -8.14
N VAL A 426 -35.55 -33.73 -7.07
CA VAL A 426 -35.71 -34.83 -6.09
C VAL A 426 -37.06 -34.73 -5.41
N THR A 427 -37.46 -33.56 -4.88
CA THR A 427 -38.78 -33.40 -4.24
C THR A 427 -39.91 -33.83 -5.18
N VAL A 428 -39.94 -33.34 -6.42
CA VAL A 428 -41.00 -33.69 -7.39
C VAL A 428 -40.98 -35.19 -7.73
N THR A 429 -39.81 -35.79 -7.90
CA THR A 429 -39.69 -37.23 -8.17
C THR A 429 -40.19 -38.06 -6.99
N THR A 430 -39.90 -37.64 -5.76
CA THR A 430 -40.33 -38.32 -4.54
C THR A 430 -41.84 -38.22 -4.30
N MET A 431 -42.45 -37.09 -4.67
CA MET A 431 -43.91 -36.92 -4.65
C MET A 431 -44.63 -37.93 -5.53
N VAL A 432 -44.04 -38.28 -6.67
CA VAL A 432 -44.65 -39.23 -7.61
C VAL A 432 -44.48 -40.67 -7.12
N ALA A 433 -43.46 -40.93 -6.32
CA ALA A 433 -43.13 -42.26 -5.82
C ALA A 433 -43.81 -42.63 -4.48
N VAL A 434 -44.12 -41.64 -3.63
CA VAL A 434 -44.64 -41.85 -2.27
C VAL A 434 -46.10 -41.39 -2.16
N PRO A 435 -47.02 -42.25 -1.68
CA PRO A 435 -48.46 -41.93 -1.60
C PRO A 435 -48.85 -41.07 -0.37
N VAL A 436 -47.93 -40.79 0.55
CA VAL A 436 -48.20 -40.06 1.79
C VAL A 436 -47.65 -38.63 1.72
N PHE A 437 -48.54 -37.67 1.98
CA PHE A 437 -48.34 -36.23 1.88
C PHE A 437 -47.53 -35.62 3.04
N ASP A 438 -47.52 -36.28 4.19
CA ASP A 438 -47.20 -35.64 5.47
C ASP A 438 -45.74 -35.13 5.49
N GLY A 439 -45.59 -33.79 5.49
CA GLY A 439 -44.30 -33.11 5.56
C GLY A 439 -43.64 -32.68 4.25
N LEU A 440 -44.25 -32.84 3.05
CA LEU A 440 -43.61 -32.43 1.77
C LEU A 440 -43.94 -31.01 1.29
N ILE A 441 -45.04 -30.40 1.76
CA ILE A 441 -45.41 -29.02 1.39
C ILE A 441 -44.41 -28.00 1.90
N ASP A 442 -43.90 -28.17 3.12
CA ASP A 442 -42.98 -27.21 3.74
C ASP A 442 -41.61 -27.20 3.03
N PRO A 443 -40.97 -28.35 2.71
CA PRO A 443 -39.80 -28.40 1.85
C PRO A 443 -40.02 -27.77 0.47
N LEU A 444 -41.15 -28.05 -0.18
CA LEU A 444 -41.48 -27.48 -1.49
C LEU A 444 -41.63 -25.95 -1.42
N THR A 445 -42.30 -25.45 -0.38
CA THR A 445 -42.49 -24.02 -0.13
C THR A 445 -41.16 -23.32 0.14
N THR A 446 -40.32 -23.94 0.98
CA THR A 446 -38.98 -23.45 1.32
C THR A 446 -38.08 -23.41 0.08
N ASN A 447 -38.12 -24.46 -0.74
CA ASN A 447 -37.33 -24.53 -1.96
C ASN A 447 -37.77 -23.47 -2.98
N MET A 448 -39.07 -23.35 -3.26
CA MET A 448 -39.63 -22.32 -4.14
C MET A 448 -39.22 -20.91 -3.69
N ASN A 449 -39.33 -20.59 -2.40
CA ASN A 449 -38.96 -19.27 -1.87
C ASN A 449 -37.46 -19.01 -1.99
N SER A 450 -36.64 -20.02 -1.71
CA SER A 450 -35.18 -19.95 -1.81
C SER A 450 -34.71 -19.78 -3.25
N THR A 451 -35.25 -20.56 -4.20
CA THR A 451 -34.93 -20.44 -5.64
C THR A 451 -35.34 -19.07 -6.17
N ARG A 452 -36.53 -18.60 -5.78
CA ARG A 452 -36.99 -17.25 -6.14
C ARG A 452 -36.07 -16.16 -5.61
N ALA A 453 -35.60 -16.28 -4.36
CA ALA A 453 -34.67 -15.32 -3.77
C ALA A 453 -33.31 -15.33 -4.50
N ALA A 454 -32.75 -16.52 -4.75
CA ALA A 454 -31.48 -16.69 -5.45
C ALA A 454 -31.53 -16.13 -6.89
N VAL A 455 -32.60 -16.42 -7.64
CA VAL A 455 -32.82 -15.90 -8.99
C VAL A 455 -32.96 -14.37 -9.00
N ARG A 456 -33.70 -13.79 -8.03
CA ARG A 456 -33.81 -12.32 -7.91
C ARG A 456 -32.49 -11.67 -7.54
N LYS A 457 -31.71 -12.30 -6.67
CA LYS A 457 -30.39 -11.81 -6.26
C LYS A 457 -29.44 -11.80 -7.45
N LEU A 458 -29.36 -12.90 -8.20
CA LEU A 458 -28.57 -12.98 -9.43
C LEU A 458 -29.02 -11.93 -10.45
N ALA A 459 -30.33 -11.78 -10.68
CA ALA A 459 -30.88 -10.76 -11.57
C ALA A 459 -30.55 -9.32 -11.14
N ARG A 460 -30.51 -9.04 -9.82
CA ARG A 460 -30.12 -7.72 -9.29
C ARG A 460 -28.63 -7.45 -9.51
N MET A 461 -27.77 -8.41 -9.18
CA MET A 461 -26.32 -8.34 -9.41
C MET A 461 -25.97 -8.05 -10.86
N LEU A 462 -26.79 -8.54 -11.81
CA LEU A 462 -26.61 -8.29 -13.24
C LEU A 462 -27.10 -6.92 -13.70
N ARG A 463 -28.16 -6.38 -13.10
CA ARG A 463 -28.67 -5.03 -13.43
C ARG A 463 -27.74 -3.93 -12.93
N GLU A 464 -27.20 -4.11 -11.73
CA GLU A 464 -26.35 -3.13 -11.05
C GLU A 464 -24.94 -3.09 -11.65
N ASN A 465 -24.45 -4.20 -12.22
CA ASN A 465 -23.11 -4.31 -12.79
C ASN A 465 -23.17 -4.46 -14.32
N GLN A 466 -23.51 -3.37 -15.02
CA GLN A 466 -23.41 -3.29 -16.50
C GLN A 466 -21.93 -3.40 -16.92
N GLY A 467 -21.40 -4.62 -16.94
CA GLY A 467 -19.97 -4.86 -17.11
C GLY A 467 -19.54 -6.30 -16.78
N GLY A 468 -20.25 -7.29 -17.31
CA GLY A 468 -19.71 -8.65 -17.47
C GLY A 468 -20.56 -9.76 -16.85
N PRO A 469 -21.20 -10.56 -17.72
CA PRO A 469 -20.88 -11.99 -17.72
C PRO A 469 -20.52 -12.54 -19.11
N VAL A 470 -19.99 -13.76 -19.05
CA VAL A 470 -20.15 -14.81 -20.06
C VAL A 470 -21.55 -14.74 -20.69
N ALA A 471 -21.63 -14.57 -22.01
CA ALA A 471 -22.82 -14.64 -22.86
C ALA A 471 -24.16 -14.29 -22.16
N SER A 472 -24.61 -13.04 -22.32
CA SER A 472 -25.90 -12.53 -21.83
C SER A 472 -27.07 -13.50 -22.07
N ASP A 473 -27.04 -14.21 -23.20
CA ASP A 473 -28.19 -14.95 -23.71
C ASP A 473 -28.39 -16.28 -22.97
N SER A 474 -27.31 -17.03 -22.67
CA SER A 474 -27.40 -18.27 -21.90
C SER A 474 -27.84 -18.02 -20.46
N LEU A 475 -27.39 -16.92 -19.88
CA LEU A 475 -27.73 -16.55 -18.51
C LEU A 475 -29.18 -16.05 -18.41
N MET A 476 -29.66 -15.27 -19.39
CA MET A 476 -31.07 -14.87 -19.46
C MET A 476 -32.00 -16.06 -19.68
N GLY A 477 -31.56 -17.04 -20.48
CA GLY A 477 -32.23 -18.35 -20.62
C GLY A 477 -32.34 -19.10 -19.30
N LEU A 478 -31.24 -19.21 -18.54
CA LEU A 478 -31.24 -19.81 -17.20
C LEU A 478 -32.21 -19.10 -16.26
N LEU A 479 -32.16 -17.77 -16.18
CA LEU A 479 -33.06 -16.97 -15.33
C LEU A 479 -34.54 -17.19 -15.72
N GLY A 480 -34.85 -17.22 -17.02
CA GLY A 480 -36.19 -17.50 -17.51
C GLY A 480 -36.68 -18.90 -17.14
N ASN A 481 -35.85 -19.91 -17.38
CA ASN A 481 -36.17 -21.31 -17.07
C ASN A 481 -36.34 -21.53 -15.55
N ALA A 482 -35.48 -20.93 -14.71
CA ALA A 482 -35.60 -20.99 -13.26
C ALA A 482 -36.86 -20.27 -12.74
N GLN A 483 -37.25 -19.15 -13.35
CA GLN A 483 -38.52 -18.47 -13.04
C GLN A 483 -39.73 -19.31 -13.40
N LEU A 484 -39.69 -20.00 -14.54
CA LEU A 484 -40.76 -20.91 -14.99
C LEU A 484 -40.89 -22.11 -14.05
N ALA A 485 -39.77 -22.69 -13.61
CA ALA A 485 -39.79 -23.76 -12.60
C ALA A 485 -40.33 -23.29 -11.24
N VAL A 486 -40.00 -22.07 -10.79
CA VAL A 486 -40.57 -21.49 -9.57
C VAL A 486 -42.08 -21.26 -9.70
N ALA A 487 -42.55 -20.80 -10.87
CA ALA A 487 -43.98 -20.63 -11.13
C ALA A 487 -44.71 -21.97 -11.06
N TYR A 488 -44.14 -23.00 -11.68
CA TYR A 488 -44.68 -24.36 -11.59
C TYR A 488 -44.73 -24.89 -10.15
N LEU A 489 -43.64 -24.79 -9.38
CA LEU A 489 -43.60 -25.25 -7.99
C LEU A 489 -44.66 -24.55 -7.12
N LYS A 490 -44.95 -23.28 -7.42
CA LYS A 490 -46.00 -22.51 -6.77
C LYS A 490 -47.39 -23.07 -7.08
N ASP A 491 -47.69 -23.33 -8.34
CA ASP A 491 -48.98 -23.85 -8.76
C ASP A 491 -49.18 -25.29 -8.28
N LEU A 492 -48.11 -26.10 -8.29
CA LEU A 492 -48.11 -27.44 -7.69
C LEU A 492 -48.40 -27.37 -6.18
N ARG A 493 -47.74 -26.47 -5.44
CA ARG A 493 -48.04 -26.24 -4.02
C ARG A 493 -49.51 -25.90 -3.80
N GLU A 494 -50.05 -24.96 -4.58
CA GLU A 494 -51.44 -24.50 -4.44
C GLU A 494 -52.42 -25.67 -4.65
N HIS A 495 -52.20 -26.47 -5.70
CA HIS A 495 -52.98 -27.67 -5.97
C HIS A 495 -52.87 -28.74 -4.89
N LEU A 496 -51.69 -28.93 -4.30
CA LEU A 496 -51.50 -29.85 -3.18
C LEU A 496 -52.18 -29.36 -1.91
N THR A 497 -52.15 -28.04 -1.63
CA THR A 497 -52.84 -27.47 -0.47
C THR A 497 -54.34 -27.57 -0.56
N THR A 498 -54.92 -27.34 -1.75
CA THR A 498 -56.37 -27.47 -1.96
C THR A 498 -56.80 -28.92 -1.83
N ALA A 499 -56.01 -29.85 -2.38
CA ALA A 499 -56.36 -31.24 -2.40
C ALA A 499 -56.17 -31.94 -1.04
N ASN A 500 -55.18 -31.52 -0.24
CA ASN A 500 -55.04 -31.94 1.15
C ASN A 500 -56.17 -31.43 2.06
N ALA A 501 -56.79 -30.30 1.73
CA ALA A 501 -57.94 -29.78 2.47
C ALA A 501 -59.24 -30.55 2.18
N GLU A 502 -59.31 -31.27 1.06
CA GLU A 502 -60.51 -32.00 0.60
C GLU A 502 -60.56 -33.47 1.08
N HIS A 503 -59.54 -33.98 1.78
CA HIS A 503 -59.47 -35.30 2.46
C HIS A 503 -59.77 -36.58 1.64
N ASP A 504 -59.99 -36.51 0.33
CA ASP A 504 -60.21 -37.69 -0.51
C ASP A 504 -58.91 -38.38 -0.95
N GLU A 505 -58.99 -39.68 -1.29
CA GLU A 505 -57.93 -40.46 -1.94
C GLU A 505 -57.45 -39.76 -3.22
N LEU A 506 -56.41 -38.96 -3.06
CA LEU A 506 -55.88 -38.14 -4.13
C LEU A 506 -55.10 -38.98 -5.13
N ASP A 507 -55.53 -38.97 -6.39
CA ASP A 507 -54.69 -39.42 -7.50
C ASP A 507 -53.61 -38.36 -7.75
N LEU A 508 -52.56 -38.41 -6.91
CA LEU A 508 -51.41 -37.50 -6.90
C LEU A 508 -50.73 -37.37 -8.29
N PRO A 509 -50.58 -38.45 -9.08
CA PRO A 509 -50.21 -38.36 -10.49
C PRO A 509 -51.08 -37.40 -11.30
N THR A 510 -52.39 -37.39 -11.08
CA THR A 510 -53.36 -36.54 -11.80
C THR A 510 -53.30 -35.08 -11.35
N VAL A 511 -53.06 -34.82 -10.05
CA VAL A 511 -52.85 -33.44 -9.55
C VAL A 511 -51.55 -32.84 -10.06
N VAL A 512 -50.47 -33.62 -10.03
CA VAL A 512 -49.18 -33.25 -10.61
C VAL A 512 -49.33 -33.01 -12.13
N ALA A 513 -50.05 -33.90 -12.84
CA ALA A 513 -50.34 -33.74 -14.27
C ALA A 513 -51.14 -32.46 -14.56
N ASN A 514 -52.19 -32.17 -13.79
CA ASN A 514 -53.02 -30.98 -13.97
C ASN A 514 -52.26 -29.67 -13.71
N ALA A 515 -51.37 -29.64 -12.71
CA ALA A 515 -50.48 -28.52 -12.46
C ALA A 515 -49.48 -28.33 -13.62
N THR A 516 -48.94 -29.42 -14.18
CA THR A 516 -48.00 -29.34 -15.32
C THR A 516 -48.68 -28.84 -16.60
N LEU A 517 -49.91 -29.27 -16.88
CA LEU A 517 -50.68 -28.85 -18.06
C LEU A 517 -51.08 -27.36 -18.08
N LYS A 518 -50.92 -26.64 -16.96
CA LYS A 518 -51.10 -25.17 -16.91
C LYS A 518 -49.90 -24.40 -17.44
N HIS A 519 -48.70 -24.97 -17.33
CA HIS A 519 -47.44 -24.32 -17.70
C HIS A 519 -46.82 -24.86 -18.99
N PHE A 520 -47.22 -26.06 -19.42
CA PHE A 520 -46.79 -26.72 -20.65
C PHE A 520 -47.99 -26.96 -21.58
N ASP A 521 -47.77 -26.96 -22.90
CA ASP A 521 -48.83 -27.03 -23.90
C ASP A 521 -49.62 -28.35 -23.84
N ARG A 522 -50.94 -28.28 -24.06
CA ARG A 522 -51.89 -29.42 -23.96
C ARG A 522 -51.65 -30.58 -24.95
N THR A 523 -50.70 -30.43 -25.87
CA THR A 523 -50.41 -31.39 -26.95
C THR A 523 -49.39 -32.46 -26.57
N GLU A 524 -48.73 -32.34 -25.42
CA GLU A 524 -47.59 -33.19 -25.07
C GLU A 524 -47.95 -34.31 -24.07
N SER A 525 -47.43 -35.52 -24.31
CA SER A 525 -47.93 -36.77 -23.70
C SER A 525 -47.44 -37.06 -22.28
N LEU A 526 -46.42 -36.36 -21.77
CA LEU A 526 -45.90 -36.52 -20.40
C LEU A 526 -45.39 -35.17 -19.82
N PRO A 527 -46.28 -34.33 -19.26
CA PRO A 527 -45.93 -32.98 -18.81
C PRO A 527 -45.09 -32.95 -17.51
N LEU A 528 -45.06 -34.05 -16.76
CA LEU A 528 -44.15 -34.24 -15.61
C LEU A 528 -42.70 -34.51 -16.02
N SER A 529 -42.47 -35.32 -17.05
CA SER A 529 -41.10 -35.58 -17.52
C SER A 529 -40.46 -34.32 -18.08
N GLN A 530 -41.25 -33.45 -18.72
CA GLN A 530 -40.80 -32.16 -19.23
C GLN A 530 -40.39 -31.19 -18.14
N LEU A 531 -41.09 -31.19 -17.00
CA LEU A 531 -40.67 -30.42 -15.85
C LEU A 531 -39.38 -30.98 -15.26
N VAL A 532 -39.29 -32.30 -15.06
CA VAL A 532 -38.05 -32.92 -14.56
C VAL A 532 -36.90 -32.62 -15.52
N ASP A 533 -37.14 -32.63 -16.83
CA ASP A 533 -36.18 -32.24 -17.86
C ASP A 533 -35.86 -30.75 -17.82
N LEU A 534 -36.83 -29.87 -17.58
CA LEU A 534 -36.61 -28.43 -17.40
C LEU A 534 -35.75 -28.17 -16.17
N ILE A 535 -36.07 -28.80 -15.03
CA ILE A 535 -35.32 -28.69 -13.78
C ILE A 535 -33.88 -29.21 -13.98
N LYS A 536 -33.72 -30.38 -14.62
CA LYS A 536 -32.40 -30.92 -14.96
C LYS A 536 -31.64 -30.01 -15.93
N ARG A 537 -32.29 -29.48 -16.96
CA ARG A 537 -31.70 -28.53 -17.92
C ARG A 537 -31.25 -27.26 -17.22
N THR A 538 -32.06 -26.69 -16.33
CA THR A 538 -31.65 -25.50 -15.56
C THR A 538 -30.48 -25.78 -14.64
N SER A 539 -30.44 -26.97 -14.03
CA SER A 539 -29.33 -27.42 -13.19
C SER A 539 -28.06 -27.58 -14.03
N THR A 540 -28.13 -28.26 -15.18
CA THR A 540 -26.99 -28.41 -16.10
C THR A 540 -26.52 -27.08 -16.69
N ASP A 541 -27.44 -26.19 -17.06
CA ASP A 541 -27.12 -24.86 -17.59
C ASP A 541 -26.44 -24.01 -16.53
N ALA A 542 -26.90 -24.08 -15.27
CA ALA A 542 -26.26 -23.43 -14.13
C ALA A 542 -24.84 -23.97 -13.88
N ALA A 543 -24.65 -25.29 -13.88
CA ALA A 543 -23.35 -25.93 -13.71
C ALA A 543 -22.37 -25.64 -14.88
N LEU A 544 -22.85 -25.61 -16.12
CA LEU A 544 -22.05 -25.23 -17.29
C LEU A 544 -21.64 -23.76 -17.23
N LEU A 545 -22.54 -22.87 -16.83
CA LEU A 545 -22.24 -21.46 -16.61
C LEU A 545 -21.28 -21.28 -15.43
N GLU A 546 -21.41 -22.05 -14.36
CA GLU A 546 -20.48 -22.08 -13.23
C GLU A 546 -19.07 -22.49 -13.70
N SER A 547 -18.95 -23.60 -14.43
CA SER A 547 -17.66 -24.05 -14.97
C SER A 547 -17.05 -23.03 -15.92
N ALA A 548 -17.83 -22.44 -16.83
CA ALA A 548 -17.37 -21.42 -17.77
C ALA A 548 -16.98 -20.10 -17.08
N THR A 549 -17.66 -19.71 -16.00
CA THR A 549 -17.34 -18.53 -15.20
C THR A 549 -16.12 -18.79 -14.31
N ALA A 550 -15.96 -20.00 -13.76
CA ALA A 550 -14.79 -20.43 -13.00
C ALA A 550 -13.53 -20.51 -13.88
N GLN A 551 -13.61 -21.09 -15.08
CA GLN A 551 -12.50 -21.12 -16.04
C GLN A 551 -12.05 -19.73 -16.46
N ARG A 552 -12.99 -18.79 -16.68
CA ARG A 552 -12.65 -17.39 -16.95
C ARG A 552 -12.16 -16.64 -15.72
N ALA A 553 -12.59 -17.01 -14.52
CA ALA A 553 -12.05 -16.46 -13.27
C ALA A 553 -10.61 -16.94 -13.04
N LEU A 554 -10.28 -18.18 -13.43
CA LEU A 554 -8.91 -18.71 -13.45
C LEU A 554 -8.06 -18.04 -14.53
N ALA A 555 -8.56 -17.95 -15.77
CA ALA A 555 -7.86 -17.27 -16.86
C ALA A 555 -7.65 -15.77 -16.58
N ALA A 556 -8.63 -15.10 -15.97
CA ALA A 556 -8.46 -13.73 -15.50
C ALA A 556 -7.58 -13.68 -14.25
N GLY A 557 -7.53 -14.70 -13.41
CA GLY A 557 -6.56 -14.81 -12.31
C GLY A 557 -5.13 -14.91 -12.83
N ASP A 558 -4.90 -15.65 -13.92
CA ASP A 558 -3.61 -15.73 -14.61
C ASP A 558 -3.29 -14.44 -15.38
N SER A 559 -4.28 -13.75 -15.97
CA SER A 559 -4.09 -12.43 -16.57
C SER A 559 -3.93 -11.30 -15.53
N VAL A 560 -4.54 -11.37 -14.35
CA VAL A 560 -4.32 -10.42 -13.24
C VAL A 560 -2.96 -10.68 -12.57
N ARG A 561 -2.44 -11.91 -12.66
CA ARG A 561 -1.05 -12.23 -12.31
C ARG A 561 -0.03 -11.80 -13.38
N ASN A 562 -0.44 -11.67 -14.65
CA ASN A 562 0.45 -11.36 -15.79
C ASN A 562 0.28 -9.95 -16.41
N GLU A 563 -0.75 -9.18 -16.07
CA GLU A 563 -0.76 -7.72 -16.19
C GLU A 563 0.10 -7.13 -15.06
N PRO A 564 0.67 -5.91 -15.19
CA PRO A 564 1.51 -5.32 -14.15
C PRO A 564 0.74 -5.16 -12.84
N SER A 565 0.84 -6.18 -12.00
CA SER A 565 0.66 -6.24 -10.55
C SER A 565 -0.53 -5.44 -9.96
N VAL A 566 -1.71 -6.08 -9.85
CA VAL A 566 -2.63 -5.69 -8.76
C VAL A 566 -2.05 -6.25 -7.47
N MET A 567 -1.11 -5.51 -6.88
CA MET A 567 -0.54 -5.85 -5.58
C MET A 567 -1.66 -6.01 -4.54
N PRO A 568 -1.62 -7.04 -3.68
CA PRO A 568 -2.65 -7.22 -2.67
C PRO A 568 -2.64 -6.04 -1.68
N PRO A 569 -3.78 -5.70 -1.06
CA PRO A 569 -3.91 -4.50 -0.25
C PRO A 569 -2.92 -4.42 0.92
N TRP A 570 -2.54 -5.55 1.54
CA TRP A 570 -1.51 -5.56 2.59
C TRP A 570 -0.10 -5.27 2.06
N ALA A 571 0.21 -5.62 0.81
CA ALA A 571 1.49 -5.28 0.18
C ALA A 571 1.53 -3.78 -0.18
N LEU A 572 0.44 -3.26 -0.75
CA LEU A 572 0.26 -1.82 -0.97
C LEU A 572 0.36 -1.04 0.34
N ARG A 573 -0.27 -1.54 1.41
CA ARG A 573 -0.23 -0.93 2.74
C ARG A 573 1.16 -0.99 3.36
N SER A 574 1.86 -2.12 3.25
CA SER A 574 3.26 -2.24 3.66
C SER A 574 4.13 -1.20 2.95
N ASP A 575 3.95 -1.00 1.65
CA ASP A 575 4.73 -0.02 0.90
C ASP A 575 4.37 1.43 1.24
N GLN A 576 3.09 1.72 1.52
CA GLN A 576 2.67 2.99 2.11
C GLN A 576 3.38 3.23 3.45
N LEU A 577 3.36 2.26 4.37
CA LEU A 577 4.01 2.36 5.67
C LEU A 577 5.53 2.54 5.56
N LYS A 578 6.18 1.85 4.60
CA LYS A 578 7.61 2.05 4.31
C LYS A 578 7.92 3.47 3.82
N ARG A 579 7.05 4.05 2.99
CA ARG A 579 7.19 5.44 2.50
C ARG A 579 6.87 6.49 3.57
N GLU A 580 5.93 6.20 4.47
CA GLU A 580 5.56 7.08 5.58
C GLU A 580 6.63 7.09 6.69
N ARG A 581 7.39 5.99 6.86
CA ARG A 581 8.44 5.87 7.87
C ARG A 581 9.48 7.01 7.87
N PRO A 582 10.15 7.37 6.75
CA PRO A 582 11.11 8.48 6.75
C PRO A 582 10.46 9.83 7.07
N ALA A 583 9.24 10.07 6.60
CA ALA A 583 8.49 11.28 6.90
C ALA A 583 8.13 11.37 8.39
N ASN A 584 7.73 10.25 9.00
CA ASN A 584 7.44 10.19 10.44
C ASN A 584 8.70 10.43 11.28
N VAL A 585 9.86 9.87 10.90
CA VAL A 585 11.13 10.14 11.59
C VAL A 585 11.52 11.62 11.50
N GLU A 586 11.28 12.27 10.36
CA GLU A 586 11.52 13.71 10.22
C GLU A 586 10.54 14.54 11.08
N MET A 587 9.27 14.14 11.13
CA MET A 587 8.27 14.79 11.98
C MET A 587 8.57 14.59 13.46
N GLU A 588 9.01 13.41 13.90
CA GLU A 588 9.48 13.15 15.26
C GLU A 588 10.69 14.02 15.62
N LYS A 589 11.65 14.17 14.71
CA LYS A 589 12.78 15.10 14.89
C LYS A 589 12.30 16.55 15.03
N ARG A 590 11.37 16.99 14.18
CA ARG A 590 10.80 18.34 14.27
C ARG A 590 10.04 18.55 15.58
N VAL A 591 9.30 17.56 16.05
CA VAL A 591 8.63 17.60 17.34
C VAL A 591 9.67 17.69 18.45
N ALA A 592 10.71 16.86 18.44
CA ALA A 592 11.81 16.93 19.41
C ALA A 592 12.47 18.31 19.41
N ASP A 593 12.84 18.84 18.25
CA ASP A 593 13.44 20.18 18.09
C ASP A 593 12.51 21.29 18.62
N LEU A 594 11.21 21.22 18.34
CA LEU A 594 10.23 22.16 18.86
C LEU A 594 10.07 22.04 20.37
N THR A 595 10.14 20.83 20.91
CA THR A 595 10.07 20.57 22.36
C THR A 595 11.32 21.11 23.06
N ASP A 596 12.50 20.93 22.48
CA ASP A 596 13.77 21.49 22.97
C ASP A 596 13.78 23.01 22.91
N ARG A 597 13.26 23.61 21.82
CA ARG A 597 13.08 25.07 21.73
C ARG A 597 12.09 25.59 22.75
N LEU A 598 11.00 24.86 23.01
CA LEU A 598 10.01 25.23 24.01
C LEU A 598 10.62 25.18 25.42
N THR A 599 11.37 24.12 25.75
CA THR A 599 12.04 24.02 27.06
C THR A 599 13.14 25.08 27.22
N ALA A 600 13.90 25.38 26.17
CA ALA A 600 14.87 26.49 26.16
C ALA A 600 14.18 27.86 26.35
N ALA A 601 13.05 28.10 25.69
CA ALA A 601 12.28 29.33 25.88
C ALA A 601 11.71 29.44 27.30
N VAL A 602 11.21 28.34 27.87
CA VAL A 602 10.71 28.29 29.26
C VAL A 602 11.83 28.58 30.26
N THR A 603 13.02 28.02 30.06
CA THR A 603 14.18 28.30 30.92
C THR A 603 14.66 29.74 30.81
N GLN A 604 14.71 30.31 29.60
CA GLN A 604 15.02 31.71 29.39
C GLN A 604 14.00 32.65 30.04
N LEU A 605 12.70 32.35 29.93
CA LEU A 605 11.65 33.09 30.62
C LEU A 605 11.85 33.06 32.13
N ARG A 606 12.21 31.90 32.70
CA ARG A 606 12.49 31.76 34.13
C ARG A 606 13.69 32.59 34.58
N VAL A 607 14.77 32.63 33.78
CA VAL A 607 15.93 33.52 34.06
C VAL A 607 15.50 34.99 33.99
N LYS A 608 14.70 35.38 33.00
CA LYS A 608 14.19 36.76 32.89
C LYS A 608 13.26 37.12 34.04
N GLU A 609 12.45 36.20 34.54
CA GLU A 609 11.65 36.41 35.75
C GLU A 609 12.53 36.63 36.99
N GLU A 610 13.64 35.91 37.13
CA GLU A 610 14.61 36.12 38.21
C GLU A 610 15.30 37.49 38.09
N GLU A 611 15.76 37.88 36.89
CA GLU A 611 16.32 39.22 36.64
C GLU A 611 15.31 40.33 36.99
N VAL A 612 14.04 40.16 36.60
CA VAL A 612 12.97 41.12 36.94
C VAL A 612 12.76 41.17 38.46
N ARG A 613 12.76 40.03 39.15
CA ARG A 613 12.67 40.01 40.62
C ARG A 613 13.85 40.73 41.27
N GLU A 614 15.07 40.54 40.79
CA GLU A 614 16.25 41.26 41.29
C GLU A 614 16.16 42.77 41.05
N LEU A 615 15.72 43.17 39.86
CA LEU A 615 15.51 44.59 39.53
C LEU A 615 14.44 45.22 40.42
N VAL A 616 13.34 44.50 40.70
CA VAL A 616 12.29 44.97 41.63
C VAL A 616 12.87 45.19 43.03
N VAL A 617 13.65 44.24 43.56
CA VAL A 617 14.31 44.39 44.87
C VAL A 617 15.28 45.57 44.87
N LYS A 618 16.03 45.77 43.78
CA LYS A 618 16.97 46.89 43.65
C LYS A 618 16.24 48.25 43.62
N CYS A 619 15.11 48.34 42.90
CA CYS A 619 14.25 49.53 42.91
C CYS A 619 13.75 49.82 44.31
N GLN A 620 13.21 48.81 45.03
CA GLN A 620 12.77 48.97 46.42
C GLN A 620 13.90 49.44 47.35
N LEU A 621 15.12 48.93 47.18
CA LEU A 621 16.28 49.36 47.95
C LEU A 621 16.67 50.82 47.64
N LEU A 622 16.62 51.23 46.37
CA LEU A 622 16.90 52.59 45.94
C LEU A 622 15.83 53.56 46.44
N GLU A 623 14.55 53.20 46.37
CA GLU A 623 13.44 53.97 46.93
C GLU A 623 13.59 54.11 48.45
N SER A 624 13.95 53.03 49.16
CA SER A 624 14.24 53.09 50.60
C SER A 624 15.42 54.01 50.93
N ARG A 625 16.51 53.94 50.15
CA ARG A 625 17.65 54.86 50.31
C ARG A 625 17.30 56.31 49.99
N GLN A 626 16.48 56.54 48.98
CA GLN A 626 16.02 57.88 48.63
C GLN A 626 15.15 58.44 49.75
N TYR A 627 14.21 57.65 50.27
CA TYR A 627 13.40 58.01 51.43
C TYR A 627 14.26 58.32 52.66
N GLN A 628 15.30 57.53 52.93
CA GLN A 628 16.27 57.81 54.01
C GLN A 628 17.04 59.13 53.76
N ARG A 629 17.44 59.43 52.53
CA ARG A 629 18.11 60.69 52.19
C ARG A 629 17.18 61.89 52.34
N GLU A 630 15.94 61.77 51.87
CA GLU A 630 14.92 62.81 51.97
C GLU A 630 14.60 63.11 53.44
N THR A 631 14.42 62.06 54.27
CA THR A 631 14.20 62.23 55.72
C THR A 631 15.40 62.87 56.41
N LEU A 632 16.63 62.49 56.08
CA LEU A 632 17.85 63.14 56.60
C LEU A 632 17.96 64.60 56.16
N ALA A 633 17.66 64.91 54.89
CA ALA A 633 17.67 66.29 54.38
C ALA A 633 16.63 67.15 55.10
N LEU A 634 15.43 66.60 55.36
CA LEU A 634 14.39 67.27 56.13
C LEU A 634 14.85 67.54 57.57
N GLN A 635 15.49 66.56 58.22
CA GLN A 635 16.09 66.72 59.56
C GLN A 635 17.19 67.79 59.60
N GLN A 636 18.03 67.86 58.56
CA GLN A 636 19.06 68.90 58.45
C GLN A 636 18.44 70.28 58.26
N HIS A 637 17.43 70.40 57.41
CA HIS A 637 16.72 71.67 57.19
C HIS A 637 16.00 72.14 58.46
N THR A 638 15.32 71.25 59.19
CA THR A 638 14.70 71.62 60.46
C THR A 638 15.75 72.01 61.51
N ALA A 639 16.89 71.33 61.58
CA ALA A 639 18.00 71.73 62.44
C ALA A 639 18.54 73.13 62.10
N GLN A 640 18.72 73.45 60.81
CA GLN A 640 19.12 74.79 60.37
C GLN A 640 18.10 75.86 60.75
N GLN A 641 16.80 75.59 60.57
CA GLN A 641 15.75 76.51 61.01
C GLN A 641 15.74 76.71 62.54
N VAL A 642 15.99 75.66 63.31
CA VAL A 642 16.14 75.77 64.77
C VAL A 642 17.36 76.62 65.14
N ASP A 643 18.49 76.43 64.47
CA ASP A 643 19.70 77.25 64.68
C ASP A 643 19.47 78.73 64.30
N GLU A 644 18.76 79.01 63.22
CA GLU A 644 18.39 80.37 62.82
C GLU A 644 17.41 81.03 63.81
N LEU A 645 16.42 80.27 64.29
CA LEU A 645 15.51 80.72 65.34
C LEU A 645 16.26 80.98 66.65
N GLN A 646 17.25 80.15 67.00
CA GLN A 646 18.10 80.39 68.17
C GLN A 646 18.95 81.65 68.00
N ARG A 647 19.55 81.88 66.83
CA ARG A 647 20.31 83.11 66.54
C ARG A 647 19.42 84.34 66.63
N THR A 648 18.19 84.29 66.12
CA THR A 648 17.25 85.42 66.22
C THR A 648 16.75 85.65 67.65
N ILE A 649 16.54 84.58 68.43
CA ILE A 649 16.28 84.71 69.87
C ILE A 649 17.47 85.35 70.59
N ASP A 650 18.69 84.97 70.26
CA ASP A 650 19.90 85.54 70.86
C ASP A 650 20.12 87.00 70.47
N THR A 651 19.84 87.40 69.21
CA THR A 651 19.86 88.81 68.81
C THR A 651 18.77 89.60 69.51
N GLN A 652 17.53 89.10 69.59
CA GLN A 652 16.44 89.76 70.33
C GLN A 652 16.74 89.86 71.83
N ARG A 653 17.37 88.85 72.43
CA ARG A 653 17.87 88.92 73.82
C ARG A 653 18.93 90.00 73.96
N SER A 654 19.86 90.12 73.02
CA SER A 654 20.88 91.16 73.03
C SER A 654 20.26 92.57 72.89
N GLU A 655 19.23 92.72 72.05
CA GLU A 655 18.49 93.97 71.87
C GLU A 655 17.66 94.34 73.11
N LEU A 656 17.01 93.36 73.76
CA LEU A 656 16.31 93.57 75.03
C LEU A 656 17.26 93.96 76.17
N VAL A 657 18.47 93.39 76.22
CA VAL A 657 19.52 93.80 77.16
C VAL A 657 19.97 95.25 76.90
N ASN A 658 20.00 95.66 75.64
CA ASN A 658 20.35 97.04 75.25
C ASN A 658 19.22 98.04 75.53
N LEU A 659 17.95 97.64 75.34
CA LEU A 659 16.77 98.48 75.65
C LEU A 659 16.54 98.65 77.17
N ASN A 660 16.89 97.67 77.99
CA ASN A 660 16.87 97.82 79.47
C ASN A 660 18.02 98.72 80.01
N ARG A 661 18.92 99.22 79.14
CA ARG A 661 20.02 100.13 79.49
C ARG A 661 19.80 101.58 79.02
N ALA A 662 18.69 101.87 78.33
CA ALA A 662 18.21 103.22 78.06
C ALA A 662 17.11 103.57 79.08
#